data_AF-R7AD19-F1
#
_entry.id   AF-R7AD19-F1
#
_cell.length_a   1.000
_cell.length_b   1.000
_cell.length_c   1.000
_cell.angle_alpha   90.00
_cell.angle_beta   90.00
_cell.angle_gamma   90.00
#
_symmetry.space_group_name_H-M   'P 1'
#
loop_
_entity.id
_entity.type
_entity.pdbx_description
1 polymer ?
#
loop_
_entity_poly.entity_id
_entity_poly.type
_entity_poly.pdbx_seq_one_letter_code
_entity_poly.pdbx_strand_id
1 'polypeptide(L)'
;MYRETELRALYDRLKAQYPQYQLDFSGDCLTIARLRSRAVINCEGAKLYTGETLYDQFTSEEVNNPDDLYELIELFFLELQRSGMESGNETYRSAQKQAARGTTRLMLSMSLFLTICLVSLLITRNRWWIAPILILPFVSFVPLALIHKRAFQTHWVCPACGEALPLDKQSRFPKMEYVFQCPCCGQILEQPSELEPVHPESTMPKKQLEPPCDLPKPGKKWPCLLAGSITAALSLFLFPLLFVSDEPLDPLGVGIAAALLLLLIGLGMVLIFCRHRELEAIRQPIVAVRERNIVTVFGMILWLLGFIMMLLSVIVSGTPPFEAVYTIVTASIGLPFMVLGIWMLSAGRSRSLLIFQDNSVLYTSSFGKQKMFAPGQITAVQLTASRSIRLLDSNGKKLVSVETNMKGIPRLAEWIECLDLAASLTHAMEKQAEQEAKAEGTVQWREEYRTRWHAHMKAVRAGKWLVLLFFAAGTLAPLPLALFADIKFRAAMAIAAIAPIPFLVFCIVFASVLLFDDPPKNATPEWNTMHIKMPLIPSLLLALLYMGQVHYFWEGWVLQEVDDSWFSLVRILVIGVFLTVMLLVRTPKRLRLGAGFFMGLIGFCTAFGFHYYINTALCGPARHYPAVIADSHAGDPDDEEDHCTLTVIMDDGRKADLAVLREIYEQALRGEPFDLCHWESPLGVAFLDIHAPKEDDEE
;
A
#
# COMPACT_ATOMS: atom_id res chain seq x y z
N MET A 1 -48.00 -0.68 -11.88
CA MET A 1 -48.87 -1.66 -11.19
C MET A 1 -48.45 -3.06 -11.56
N TYR A 2 -48.24 -3.91 -10.55
CA TYR A 2 -47.88 -5.32 -10.72
C TYR A 2 -49.05 -6.13 -11.28
N ARG A 3 -48.76 -7.12 -12.13
CA ARG A 3 -49.78 -8.05 -12.64
C ARG A 3 -49.98 -9.21 -11.67
N GLU A 4 -51.19 -9.77 -11.60
CA GLU A 4 -51.52 -10.94 -10.77
C GLU A 4 -50.57 -12.13 -11.04
N THR A 5 -50.16 -12.33 -12.29
CA THR A 5 -49.20 -13.37 -12.69
C THR A 5 -47.80 -13.17 -12.11
N GLU A 6 -47.37 -11.92 -11.93
CA GLU A 6 -46.06 -11.56 -11.37
C GLU A 6 -46.07 -11.76 -9.84
N LEU A 7 -47.15 -11.35 -9.17
CA LEU A 7 -47.33 -11.57 -7.74
C LEU A 7 -47.42 -13.07 -7.40
N ARG A 8 -48.01 -13.88 -8.29
CA ARG A 8 -48.08 -15.33 -8.13
C ARG A 8 -46.72 -16.01 -8.29
N ALA A 9 -45.92 -15.57 -9.26
CA ALA A 9 -44.53 -16.04 -9.41
C ALA A 9 -43.66 -15.67 -8.19
N LEU A 10 -43.86 -14.47 -7.63
CA LEU A 10 -43.21 -14.00 -6.41
C LEU A 10 -43.60 -14.87 -5.20
N TYR A 11 -44.89 -15.19 -5.05
CA TYR A 11 -45.37 -16.12 -4.02
C TYR A 11 -44.68 -17.49 -4.10
N ASP A 12 -44.63 -18.11 -5.28
CA ASP A 12 -44.03 -19.43 -5.47
C ASP A 12 -42.53 -19.43 -5.13
N ARG A 13 -41.81 -18.38 -5.53
CA ARG A 13 -40.38 -18.20 -5.23
C ARG A 13 -40.12 -18.02 -3.73
N LEU A 14 -40.89 -17.15 -3.07
CA LEU A 14 -40.75 -16.93 -1.63
C LEU A 14 -41.13 -18.16 -0.81
N LYS A 15 -42.14 -18.91 -1.24
CA LYS A 15 -42.55 -20.17 -0.60
C LYS A 15 -41.49 -21.26 -0.72
N ALA A 16 -40.79 -21.32 -1.85
CA ALA A 16 -39.68 -22.27 -2.05
C ALA A 16 -38.47 -21.94 -1.17
N GLN A 17 -38.16 -20.65 -0.98
CA GLN A 17 -36.95 -20.21 -0.27
C GLN A 17 -37.15 -20.02 1.24
N TYR A 18 -38.37 -19.65 1.67
CA TYR A 18 -38.71 -19.42 3.08
C TYR A 18 -39.96 -20.20 3.50
N PRO A 19 -39.93 -21.55 3.47
CA PRO A 19 -41.07 -22.38 3.87
C PRO A 19 -41.49 -22.18 5.33
N GLN A 20 -40.61 -21.64 6.17
CA GLN A 20 -40.86 -21.32 7.57
C GLN A 20 -41.69 -20.04 7.80
N TYR A 21 -41.94 -19.23 6.78
CA TYR A 21 -42.77 -18.02 6.90
C TYR A 21 -44.23 -18.33 6.57
N GLN A 22 -45.15 -17.55 7.14
CA GLN A 22 -46.58 -17.68 6.84
C GLN A 22 -46.87 -16.86 5.58
N LEU A 23 -47.09 -17.55 4.45
CA LEU A 23 -47.47 -16.92 3.18
C LEU A 23 -48.95 -17.14 2.89
N ASP A 24 -49.68 -16.07 2.62
CA ASP A 24 -51.06 -16.09 2.19
C ASP A 24 -51.25 -15.25 0.92
N PHE A 25 -52.13 -15.69 0.03
CA PHE A 25 -52.45 -15.00 -1.21
C PHE A 25 -53.97 -14.91 -1.35
N SER A 26 -54.53 -13.72 -1.11
CA SER A 26 -55.97 -13.47 -1.18
C SER A 26 -56.27 -12.15 -1.89
N GLY A 27 -57.19 -12.19 -2.87
CA GLY A 27 -57.73 -11.00 -3.56
C GLY A 27 -56.67 -9.99 -4.01
N ASP A 28 -55.80 -10.38 -4.94
CA ASP A 28 -54.70 -9.59 -5.50
C ASP A 28 -53.65 -9.08 -4.49
N CYS A 29 -53.65 -9.65 -3.28
CA CYS A 29 -52.74 -9.28 -2.20
C CYS A 29 -51.91 -10.49 -1.74
N LEU A 30 -50.58 -10.36 -1.77
CA LEU A 30 -49.63 -11.30 -1.19
C LEU A 30 -49.22 -10.82 0.20
N THR A 31 -49.44 -11.65 1.22
CA THR A 31 -49.00 -11.37 2.60
C THR A 31 -47.96 -12.40 3.04
N ILE A 32 -46.85 -11.91 3.59
CA ILE A 32 -45.78 -12.74 4.16
C ILE A 32 -45.60 -12.30 5.60
N ALA A 33 -45.80 -13.21 6.55
CA ALA A 33 -45.67 -12.93 7.97
C ALA A 33 -44.55 -13.77 8.62
N ARG A 34 -43.73 -13.09 9.43
CA ARG A 34 -42.70 -13.66 10.31
C ARG A 34 -42.94 -13.12 11.72
N LEU A 35 -43.42 -13.97 12.63
CA LEU A 35 -43.79 -13.59 14.00
C LEU A 35 -44.76 -12.40 14.02
N ARG A 36 -44.29 -11.21 14.45
CA ARG A 36 -45.06 -9.95 14.51
C ARG A 36 -44.82 -9.05 13.31
N SER A 37 -43.86 -9.37 12.44
CA SER A 37 -43.56 -8.57 11.25
C SER A 37 -44.27 -9.16 10.04
N ARG A 38 -44.78 -8.30 9.15
CA ARG A 38 -45.44 -8.73 7.92
C ARG A 38 -45.11 -7.82 6.75
N ALA A 39 -44.98 -8.39 5.57
CA ALA A 39 -44.95 -7.68 4.30
C ALA A 39 -46.30 -7.90 3.60
N VAL A 40 -46.96 -6.83 3.19
CA VAL A 40 -48.23 -6.86 2.47
C VAL A 40 -48.00 -6.21 1.11
N ILE A 41 -48.24 -6.97 0.04
CA ILE A 41 -47.91 -6.59 -1.33
C ILE A 41 -49.20 -6.66 -2.15
N ASN A 42 -49.50 -5.60 -2.89
CA ASN A 42 -50.66 -5.51 -3.77
C ASN A 42 -50.26 -4.94 -5.15
N CYS A 43 -51.22 -4.77 -6.04
CA CYS A 43 -51.00 -4.20 -7.37
C CYS A 43 -50.39 -2.77 -7.34
N GLU A 44 -50.61 -2.03 -6.24
CA GLU A 44 -50.17 -0.65 -6.06
C GLU A 44 -48.76 -0.52 -5.47
N GLY A 45 -48.21 -1.56 -4.83
CA GLY A 45 -46.92 -1.52 -4.17
C GLY A 45 -46.76 -2.52 -3.01
N ALA A 46 -45.82 -2.26 -2.12
CA ALA A 46 -45.53 -3.10 -0.95
C ALA A 46 -45.44 -2.28 0.34
N LYS A 47 -45.98 -2.82 1.43
CA LYS A 47 -45.94 -2.24 2.77
C LYS A 47 -45.31 -3.22 3.74
N LEU A 48 -44.25 -2.79 4.40
CA LEU A 48 -43.52 -3.57 5.40
C LEU A 48 -43.92 -3.12 6.80
N TYR A 49 -44.21 -4.06 7.67
CA TYR A 49 -44.66 -3.81 9.04
C TYR A 49 -43.79 -4.57 10.05
N THR A 50 -43.53 -3.93 11.18
CA THR A 50 -42.89 -4.51 12.37
C THR A 50 -43.88 -4.41 13.54
N GLY A 51 -44.62 -5.47 13.83
CA GLY A 51 -45.76 -5.38 14.75
C GLY A 51 -46.92 -4.62 14.11
N GLU A 52 -47.41 -3.60 14.80
CA GLU A 52 -48.50 -2.72 14.31
C GLU A 52 -47.97 -1.46 13.60
N THR A 53 -46.66 -1.20 13.64
CA THR A 53 -46.05 -0.03 13.01
C THR A 53 -45.68 -0.29 11.55
N LEU A 54 -45.97 0.69 10.69
CA LEU A 54 -45.45 0.70 9.32
C LEU A 54 -43.95 0.99 9.39
N TYR A 55 -43.15 0.05 8.90
CA TYR A 55 -41.70 0.16 8.84
C TYR A 55 -41.26 0.90 7.58
N ASP A 56 -41.79 0.50 6.43
CA ASP A 56 -41.49 1.09 5.12
C ASP A 56 -42.63 0.85 4.12
N GLN A 57 -42.75 1.67 3.08
CA GLN A 57 -43.74 1.55 2.02
C GLN A 57 -43.15 1.93 0.66
N PHE A 58 -43.33 1.05 -0.33
CA PHE A 58 -42.94 1.26 -1.71
C PHE A 58 -44.16 1.30 -2.61
N THR A 59 -44.16 2.19 -3.59
CA THR A 59 -45.17 2.22 -4.65
C THR A 59 -44.70 1.45 -5.89
N SER A 60 -45.64 0.97 -6.70
CA SER A 60 -45.36 0.28 -7.97
C SER A 60 -44.77 1.20 -9.05
N GLU A 61 -44.67 2.50 -8.78
CA GLU A 61 -43.98 3.49 -9.61
C GLU A 61 -42.50 3.62 -9.23
N GLU A 62 -42.18 3.49 -7.94
CA GLU A 62 -40.80 3.50 -7.41
C GLU A 62 -40.06 2.18 -7.67
N VAL A 63 -40.77 1.06 -7.52
CA VAL A 63 -40.25 -0.27 -7.82
C VAL A 63 -41.21 -0.89 -8.83
N ASN A 64 -40.78 -0.99 -10.08
CA ASN A 64 -41.60 -1.49 -11.19
C ASN A 64 -41.21 -2.90 -11.62
N ASN A 65 -40.05 -3.41 -11.17
CA ASN A 65 -39.55 -4.74 -11.45
C ASN A 65 -39.85 -5.69 -10.27
N PRO A 66 -40.54 -6.83 -10.50
CA PRO A 66 -40.84 -7.80 -9.45
C PRO A 66 -39.58 -8.45 -8.82
N ASP A 67 -38.44 -8.50 -9.54
CA ASP A 67 -37.18 -8.99 -8.96
C ASP A 67 -36.59 -8.02 -7.94
N ASP A 68 -36.63 -6.72 -8.22
CA ASP A 68 -36.17 -5.68 -7.27
C ASP A 68 -37.06 -5.67 -6.01
N LEU A 69 -38.35 -5.91 -6.19
CA LEU A 69 -39.29 -6.06 -5.07
C LEU A 69 -38.95 -7.29 -4.22
N TYR A 70 -38.59 -8.42 -4.83
CA TYR A 70 -38.13 -9.61 -4.13
C TYR A 70 -36.87 -9.32 -3.29
N GLU A 71 -35.87 -8.64 -3.87
CA GLU A 71 -34.63 -8.28 -3.16
C GLU A 71 -34.89 -7.39 -1.94
N LEU A 72 -35.78 -6.39 -2.06
CA LEU A 72 -36.14 -5.52 -0.94
C LEU A 72 -36.82 -6.29 0.21
N ILE A 73 -37.70 -7.22 -0.14
CA ILE A 73 -38.36 -8.10 0.84
C ILE A 73 -37.35 -9.04 1.50
N GLU A 74 -36.42 -9.61 0.72
CA GLU A 74 -35.34 -10.46 1.24
C GLU A 74 -34.41 -9.68 2.19
N LEU A 75 -34.02 -8.47 1.81
CA LEU A 75 -33.20 -7.58 2.65
C LEU A 75 -33.90 -7.25 3.97
N PHE A 76 -35.20 -6.97 3.94
CA PHE A 76 -36.00 -6.75 5.16
C PHE A 76 -35.98 -7.97 6.09
N PHE A 77 -36.18 -9.19 5.56
CA PHE A 77 -36.15 -10.40 6.36
C PHE A 77 -34.73 -10.75 6.87
N LEU A 78 -33.69 -10.48 6.08
CA LEU A 78 -32.29 -10.64 6.50
C LEU A 78 -31.91 -9.67 7.62
N GLU A 79 -32.39 -8.43 7.57
CA GLU A 79 -32.15 -7.44 8.62
C GLU A 79 -32.87 -7.83 9.91
N LEU A 80 -34.12 -8.31 9.81
CA LEU A 80 -34.85 -8.88 10.94
C LEU A 80 -34.12 -10.09 11.56
N GLN A 81 -33.55 -10.96 10.73
CA GLN A 81 -32.75 -12.10 11.19
C GLN A 81 -31.45 -11.64 11.88
N ARG A 82 -30.74 -10.66 11.31
CA ARG A 82 -29.52 -10.09 11.89
C ARG A 82 -29.79 -9.45 13.24
N SER A 83 -30.82 -8.62 13.33
CA SER A 83 -31.31 -8.02 14.57
C SER A 83 -31.62 -9.09 15.62
N GLY A 84 -32.32 -10.14 15.22
CA GLY A 84 -32.60 -11.29 16.09
C GLY A 84 -31.33 -12.03 16.56
N MET A 85 -30.29 -12.15 15.73
CA MET A 85 -29.02 -12.79 16.13
C MET A 85 -28.21 -11.93 17.11
N GLU A 86 -28.23 -10.60 16.93
CA GLU A 86 -27.43 -9.66 17.72
C GLU A 86 -28.03 -9.35 19.09
N SER A 87 -29.35 -9.17 19.15
CA SER A 87 -30.07 -8.73 20.35
C SER A 87 -31.27 -9.59 20.72
N GLY A 88 -32.05 -10.07 19.74
CA GLY A 88 -33.37 -10.65 19.98
C GLY A 88 -33.42 -12.08 20.51
N ASN A 89 -32.46 -12.95 20.18
CA ASN A 89 -32.46 -14.37 20.57
C ASN A 89 -31.41 -14.67 21.64
N GLU A 90 -31.85 -14.73 22.90
CA GLU A 90 -30.97 -14.97 24.05
C GLU A 90 -30.31 -16.35 24.02
N THR A 91 -31.04 -17.38 23.59
CA THR A 91 -30.53 -18.76 23.48
C THR A 91 -29.36 -18.82 22.49
N TYR A 92 -29.49 -18.15 21.34
CA TYR A 92 -28.46 -18.08 20.30
C TYR A 92 -27.19 -17.40 20.82
N ARG A 93 -27.36 -16.25 21.47
CA ARG A 93 -26.25 -15.47 22.04
C ARG A 93 -25.55 -16.20 23.17
N SER A 94 -26.30 -16.88 24.04
CA SER A 94 -25.76 -17.67 25.13
C SER A 94 -24.89 -18.82 24.62
N ALA A 95 -25.39 -19.58 23.64
CA ALA A 95 -24.65 -20.68 23.00
C ALA A 95 -23.36 -20.18 22.32
N GLN A 96 -23.44 -19.07 21.58
CA GLN A 96 -22.28 -18.46 20.93
C GLN A 96 -21.24 -17.95 21.94
N LYS A 97 -21.68 -17.29 23.02
CA LYS A 97 -20.82 -16.78 24.10
C LYS A 97 -20.10 -17.91 24.82
N GLN A 98 -20.77 -19.05 25.03
CA GLN A 98 -20.16 -20.20 25.69
C GLN A 98 -19.12 -20.89 24.80
N ALA A 99 -19.40 -21.04 23.50
CA ALA A 99 -18.43 -21.54 22.53
C ALA A 99 -17.18 -20.63 22.45
N ALA A 100 -17.38 -19.31 22.44
CA ALA A 100 -16.30 -18.33 22.46
C ALA A 100 -15.44 -18.45 23.73
N ARG A 101 -16.05 -18.55 24.92
CA ARG A 101 -15.31 -18.74 26.18
C ARG A 101 -14.48 -20.02 26.22
N GLY A 102 -15.00 -21.12 25.68
CA GLY A 102 -14.26 -22.38 25.59
C GLY A 102 -13.06 -22.25 24.66
N THR A 103 -13.27 -21.61 23.51
CA THR A 103 -12.23 -21.31 22.52
C THR A 103 -11.12 -20.42 23.09
N THR A 104 -11.48 -19.34 23.78
CA THR A 104 -10.49 -18.44 24.41
C THR A 104 -9.65 -19.16 25.45
N ARG A 105 -10.27 -20.01 26.29
CA ARG A 105 -9.54 -20.80 27.29
C ARG A 105 -8.55 -21.78 26.65
N LEU A 106 -8.96 -22.46 25.58
CA LEU A 106 -8.05 -23.32 24.83
C LEU A 106 -6.88 -22.50 24.27
N MET A 107 -7.14 -21.39 23.59
CA MET A 107 -6.10 -20.54 23.00
C MET A 107 -5.10 -20.01 24.04
N LEU A 108 -5.57 -19.60 25.22
CA LEU A 108 -4.69 -19.17 26.32
C LEU A 108 -3.83 -20.31 26.87
N SER A 109 -4.40 -21.51 27.04
CA SER A 109 -3.66 -22.71 27.46
C SER A 109 -2.59 -23.11 26.43
N MET A 110 -2.93 -23.07 25.14
CA MET A 110 -2.00 -23.35 24.06
C MET A 110 -0.87 -22.32 24.00
N SER A 111 -1.20 -21.03 24.17
CA SER A 111 -0.21 -19.96 24.24
C SER A 111 0.78 -20.18 25.38
N LEU A 112 0.28 -20.53 26.57
CA LEU A 112 1.14 -20.82 27.72
C LEU A 112 2.06 -22.02 27.46
N PHE A 113 1.52 -23.11 26.89
CA PHE A 113 2.31 -24.29 26.57
C PHE A 113 3.39 -24.02 25.51
N LEU A 114 3.04 -23.28 24.45
CA LEU A 114 4.00 -22.86 23.42
C LEU A 114 5.09 -21.95 24.00
N THR A 115 4.76 -21.04 24.92
CA THR A 115 5.77 -20.24 25.62
C THR A 115 6.70 -21.08 26.48
N ILE A 116 6.20 -22.13 27.14
CA ILE A 116 7.04 -23.06 27.92
C ILE A 116 7.96 -23.85 26.99
N CYS A 117 7.47 -24.36 25.86
CA CYS A 117 8.30 -25.02 24.85
C CYS A 117 9.38 -24.09 24.28
N LEU A 118 9.04 -22.83 24.03
CA LEU A 118 9.98 -21.81 23.54
C LEU A 118 11.06 -21.49 24.58
N VAL A 119 10.68 -21.27 25.83
CA VAL A 119 11.63 -21.05 26.94
C VAL A 119 12.52 -22.28 27.16
N SER A 120 11.95 -23.49 27.03
CA SER A 120 12.70 -24.73 27.16
C SER A 120 13.68 -24.96 26.02
N LEU A 121 13.32 -24.58 24.78
CA LEU A 121 14.23 -24.53 23.64
C LEU A 121 15.40 -23.57 23.91
N LEU A 122 15.12 -22.39 24.48
CA LEU A 122 16.14 -21.39 24.80
C LEU A 122 17.11 -21.85 25.90
N ILE A 123 16.59 -22.49 26.96
CA ILE A 123 17.41 -22.98 28.08
C ILE A 123 18.21 -24.22 27.70
N THR A 124 17.59 -25.20 27.02
CA THR A 124 18.21 -26.51 26.77
C THR A 124 18.92 -26.62 25.43
N ARG A 125 18.72 -25.66 24.52
CA ARG A 125 19.22 -25.68 23.12
C ARG A 125 18.85 -26.95 22.32
N ASN A 126 17.88 -27.72 22.80
CA ASN A 126 17.48 -28.99 22.19
C ASN A 126 16.45 -28.79 21.07
N ARG A 127 16.80 -29.16 19.83
CA ARG A 127 15.97 -29.01 18.63
C ARG A 127 14.65 -29.79 18.66
N TRP A 128 14.50 -30.79 19.53
CA TRP A 128 13.25 -31.53 19.72
C TRP A 128 12.08 -30.64 20.17
N TRP A 129 12.34 -29.49 20.80
CA TRP A 129 11.31 -28.51 21.18
C TRP A 129 10.70 -27.74 19.98
N ILE A 130 11.28 -27.85 18.77
CA ILE A 130 10.73 -27.25 17.54
C ILE A 130 9.49 -28.01 17.05
N ALA A 131 9.48 -29.33 17.17
CA ALA A 131 8.35 -30.18 16.73
C ALA A 131 7.00 -29.80 17.38
N PRO A 132 6.88 -29.64 18.72
CA PRO A 132 5.62 -29.18 19.32
C PRO A 132 5.28 -27.73 18.92
N ILE A 133 6.23 -26.86 18.58
CA ILE A 133 5.92 -25.50 18.14
C ILE A 133 5.20 -25.51 16.78
N LEU A 134 5.60 -26.42 15.88
CA LEU A 134 5.04 -26.51 14.52
C LEU A 134 3.76 -27.36 14.44
N ILE A 135 3.68 -28.45 15.19
CA ILE A 135 2.58 -29.44 15.07
C ILE A 135 1.32 -29.00 15.83
N LEU A 136 1.51 -28.35 16.98
CA LEU A 136 0.46 -28.07 17.95
C LEU A 136 -0.65 -27.10 17.44
N PRO A 137 -0.37 -26.10 16.59
CA PRO A 137 -1.42 -25.31 15.93
C PRO A 137 -2.36 -26.17 15.07
N PHE A 138 -1.85 -27.15 14.34
CA PHE A 138 -2.64 -28.03 13.48
C PHE A 138 -3.45 -29.07 14.26
N VAL A 139 -2.90 -29.60 15.34
CA VAL A 139 -3.63 -30.57 16.18
C VAL A 139 -4.74 -29.88 17.00
N SER A 140 -4.65 -28.55 17.22
CA SER A 140 -5.63 -27.79 18.00
C SER A 140 -7.01 -27.64 17.35
N PHE A 141 -7.16 -27.94 16.05
CA PHE A 141 -8.46 -27.90 15.37
C PHE A 141 -9.45 -28.94 15.90
N VAL A 142 -8.98 -30.12 16.32
CA VAL A 142 -9.81 -31.20 16.86
C VAL A 142 -10.47 -30.82 18.20
N PRO A 143 -9.73 -30.38 19.24
CA PRO A 143 -10.35 -29.94 20.49
C PRO A 143 -11.23 -28.69 20.28
N LEU A 144 -10.88 -27.81 19.34
CA LEU A 144 -11.73 -26.66 19.00
C LEU A 144 -13.10 -27.10 18.47
N ALA A 145 -13.14 -28.06 17.54
CA ALA A 145 -14.39 -28.63 17.03
C ALA A 145 -15.22 -29.30 18.15
N LEU A 146 -14.56 -30.01 19.07
CA LEU A 146 -15.22 -30.67 20.19
C LEU A 146 -15.82 -29.67 21.19
N ILE A 147 -15.14 -28.55 21.46
CA ILE A 147 -15.63 -27.46 22.31
C ILE A 147 -16.89 -26.84 21.72
N HIS A 148 -16.89 -26.53 20.42
CA HIS A 148 -18.07 -25.99 19.73
C HIS A 148 -19.24 -26.97 19.75
N LYS A 149 -18.99 -28.25 19.44
CA LYS A 149 -20.00 -29.30 19.50
C LYS A 149 -20.65 -29.40 20.89
N ARG A 150 -19.83 -29.47 21.94
CA ARG A 150 -20.33 -29.54 23.33
C ARG A 150 -21.08 -28.28 23.74
N ALA A 151 -20.59 -27.10 23.38
CA ALA A 151 -21.25 -25.83 23.69
C ALA A 151 -22.64 -25.75 23.05
N PHE A 152 -22.76 -26.12 21.78
CA PHE A 152 -24.05 -26.10 21.09
C PHE A 152 -24.99 -27.18 21.62
N GLN A 153 -24.52 -28.41 21.85
CA GLN A 153 -25.37 -29.47 22.44
C GLN A 153 -25.95 -29.12 23.81
N THR A 154 -25.29 -28.24 24.57
CA THR A 154 -25.70 -27.90 25.94
C THR A 154 -26.45 -26.57 26.05
N HIS A 155 -26.16 -25.61 25.16
CA HIS A 155 -26.71 -24.25 25.24
C HIS A 155 -27.59 -23.87 24.04
N TRP A 156 -27.53 -24.61 22.93
CA TRP A 156 -28.41 -24.45 21.77
C TRP A 156 -29.61 -25.41 21.87
N VAL A 157 -30.39 -25.19 22.92
CA VAL A 157 -31.52 -26.03 23.32
C VAL A 157 -32.71 -25.12 23.62
N CYS A 158 -33.92 -25.54 23.23
CA CYS A 158 -35.11 -24.76 23.49
C CYS A 158 -35.39 -24.66 25.00
N PRO A 159 -35.56 -23.46 25.59
CA PRO A 159 -35.79 -23.30 27.03
C PRO A 159 -37.15 -23.86 27.49
N ALA A 160 -38.15 -23.95 26.59
CA ALA A 160 -39.48 -24.45 26.93
C ALA A 160 -39.61 -25.98 26.90
N CYS A 161 -39.11 -26.64 25.85
CA CYS A 161 -39.27 -28.09 25.67
C CYS A 161 -37.99 -28.90 25.91
N GLY A 162 -36.83 -28.26 26.07
CA GLY A 162 -35.56 -28.95 26.30
C GLY A 162 -34.97 -29.68 25.08
N GLU A 163 -35.59 -29.54 23.90
CA GLU A 163 -35.14 -30.20 22.68
C GLU A 163 -34.00 -29.42 22.00
N ALA A 164 -33.04 -30.14 21.41
CA ALA A 164 -31.92 -29.54 20.71
C ALA A 164 -32.37 -28.79 19.44
N LEU A 165 -31.88 -27.57 19.26
CA LEU A 165 -32.19 -26.75 18.10
C LEU A 165 -31.30 -27.16 16.90
N PRO A 166 -31.77 -26.93 15.66
CA PRO A 166 -31.11 -27.45 14.47
C PRO A 166 -29.68 -26.89 14.29
N LEU A 167 -28.81 -27.75 13.77
CA LEU A 167 -27.45 -27.43 13.36
C LEU A 167 -27.34 -27.62 11.84
N ASP A 168 -26.54 -26.77 11.21
CA ASP A 168 -26.25 -26.85 9.79
C ASP A 168 -25.69 -28.23 9.44
N LYS A 169 -26.38 -28.93 8.53
CA LYS A 169 -26.05 -30.29 8.11
C LYS A 169 -24.94 -30.34 7.06
N GLN A 170 -24.57 -29.21 6.46
CA GLN A 170 -23.64 -29.16 5.33
C GLN A 170 -22.18 -28.91 5.73
N SER A 171 -21.91 -28.37 6.93
CA SER A 171 -20.55 -28.01 7.35
C SER A 171 -19.84 -29.12 8.14
N ARG A 172 -18.54 -29.37 7.83
CA ARG A 172 -17.68 -30.31 8.59
C ARG A 172 -17.44 -29.86 10.04
N PHE A 173 -17.67 -28.58 10.34
CA PHE A 173 -17.67 -28.02 11.69
C PHE A 173 -19.11 -27.77 12.15
N PRO A 174 -19.44 -27.99 13.43
CA PRO A 174 -20.77 -27.67 13.96
C PRO A 174 -21.05 -26.17 13.77
N LYS A 175 -22.12 -25.83 13.06
CA LYS A 175 -22.60 -24.44 12.91
C LYS A 175 -24.09 -24.40 13.28
N MET A 176 -24.50 -23.38 14.03
CA MET A 176 -25.90 -23.22 14.41
C MET A 176 -26.70 -22.75 13.21
N GLU A 177 -27.80 -23.44 12.91
CA GLU A 177 -28.81 -22.96 11.97
C GLU A 177 -29.75 -22.03 12.74
N TYR A 178 -29.95 -20.80 12.24
CA TYR A 178 -30.70 -19.81 12.97
C TYR A 178 -32.20 -20.10 12.94
N VAL A 179 -32.83 -20.15 14.11
CA VAL A 179 -34.28 -20.32 14.25
C VAL A 179 -34.88 -19.27 15.19
N PHE A 180 -35.98 -18.67 14.75
CA PHE A 180 -36.71 -17.64 15.49
C PHE A 180 -37.80 -18.23 16.40
N GLN A 181 -38.24 -19.46 16.10
CA GLN A 181 -39.24 -20.22 16.82
C GLN A 181 -38.75 -21.67 16.94
N CYS A 182 -39.03 -22.33 18.06
CA CYS A 182 -38.71 -23.74 18.24
C CYS A 182 -39.58 -24.59 17.28
N PRO A 183 -38.98 -25.41 16.40
CA PRO A 183 -39.73 -26.26 15.48
C PRO A 183 -40.53 -27.38 16.17
N CYS A 184 -40.18 -27.73 17.42
CA CYS A 184 -40.81 -28.82 18.17
C CYS A 184 -42.02 -28.36 18.99
N CYS A 185 -41.92 -27.23 19.71
CA CYS A 185 -42.98 -26.77 20.61
C CYS A 185 -43.62 -25.44 20.19
N GLY A 186 -43.11 -24.79 19.13
CA GLY A 186 -43.63 -23.51 18.68
C GLY A 186 -43.29 -22.33 19.60
N GLN A 187 -42.45 -22.50 20.62
CA GLN A 187 -42.03 -21.39 21.47
C GLN A 187 -41.23 -20.36 20.68
N ILE A 188 -41.63 -19.09 20.75
CA ILE A 188 -40.90 -17.97 20.15
C ILE A 188 -39.61 -17.75 20.95
N LEU A 189 -38.46 -17.81 20.27
CA LEU A 189 -37.12 -17.64 20.87
C LEU A 189 -36.59 -16.21 20.75
N GLU A 190 -37.19 -15.42 19.87
CA GLU A 190 -36.86 -14.01 19.64
C GLU A 190 -37.75 -13.06 20.45
N GLN A 191 -37.13 -12.06 21.06
CA GLN A 191 -37.81 -10.88 21.58
C GLN A 191 -38.22 -9.96 20.43
N PRO A 192 -39.35 -9.23 20.56
CA PRO A 192 -39.80 -8.30 19.53
C PRO A 192 -38.74 -7.23 19.25
N SER A 193 -38.43 -7.03 17.98
CA SER A 193 -37.43 -6.05 17.53
C SER A 193 -38.03 -4.63 17.52
N GLU A 194 -37.39 -3.70 18.20
CA GLU A 194 -37.67 -2.26 18.10
C GLU A 194 -36.90 -1.69 16.91
N LEU A 195 -37.35 -2.01 15.69
CA LEU A 195 -36.86 -1.33 14.49
C LEU A 195 -37.52 0.05 14.41
N GLU A 196 -36.71 1.09 14.26
CA GLU A 196 -37.18 2.47 14.16
C GLU A 196 -37.87 2.67 12.79
N PRO A 197 -39.12 3.15 12.74
CA PRO A 197 -39.87 3.30 11.49
C PRO A 197 -39.28 4.41 10.62
N VAL A 198 -39.20 4.20 9.31
CA VAL A 198 -38.73 5.21 8.35
C VAL A 198 -39.80 6.31 8.24
N HIS A 199 -39.51 7.53 8.72
CA HIS A 199 -40.45 8.64 8.64
C HIS A 199 -40.45 9.30 7.24
N PRO A 200 -41.62 9.56 6.63
CA PRO A 200 -41.71 10.32 5.39
C PRO A 200 -41.36 11.80 5.64
N GLU A 201 -40.53 12.38 4.77
CA GLU A 201 -39.84 13.69 4.86
C GLU A 201 -40.74 14.95 4.99
N SER A 202 -42.05 14.85 5.19
CA SER A 202 -42.98 15.96 4.96
C SER A 202 -43.35 16.83 6.17
N THR A 203 -42.79 16.61 7.37
CA THR A 203 -43.18 17.43 8.54
C THR A 203 -42.07 17.70 9.55
N MET A 204 -41.21 18.70 9.29
CA MET A 204 -40.34 19.29 10.33
C MET A 204 -40.23 20.83 10.19
N PRO A 205 -40.41 21.62 11.27
CA PRO A 205 -40.14 23.05 11.27
C PRO A 205 -38.67 23.37 11.63
N LYS A 206 -38.07 24.33 10.90
CA LYS A 206 -36.74 24.99 11.04
C LYS A 206 -35.58 24.18 11.69
N LYS A 207 -34.87 23.45 10.82
CA LYS A 207 -33.40 23.24 10.72
C LYS A 207 -32.61 22.96 12.02
N GLN A 208 -33.06 21.99 12.84
CA GLN A 208 -32.12 21.23 13.67
C GLN A 208 -31.68 20.00 12.88
N LEU A 209 -30.37 19.73 12.82
CA LEU A 209 -29.84 18.54 12.16
C LEU A 209 -30.33 17.30 12.93
N GLU A 210 -31.16 16.47 12.30
CA GLU A 210 -31.65 15.24 12.93
C GLU A 210 -30.48 14.30 13.30
N PRO A 211 -30.57 13.52 14.39
CA PRO A 211 -29.54 12.53 14.71
C PRO A 211 -29.54 11.42 13.65
N PRO A 212 -28.43 11.16 12.94
CA PRO A 212 -28.42 10.17 11.86
C PRO A 212 -28.38 8.73 12.41
N CYS A 213 -29.01 7.80 11.69
CA CYS A 213 -28.99 6.36 12.00
C CYS A 213 -27.59 5.73 11.88
N ASP A 214 -26.67 6.32 11.10
CA ASP A 214 -25.32 5.76 10.85
C ASP A 214 -24.20 6.81 10.94
N LEU A 215 -23.63 7.00 12.13
CA LEU A 215 -22.41 7.78 12.31
C LEU A 215 -21.16 6.97 11.89
N PRO A 216 -20.12 7.61 11.35
CA PRO A 216 -18.84 6.95 11.10
C PRO A 216 -18.34 6.23 12.34
N LYS A 217 -18.19 4.90 12.23
CA LYS A 217 -17.73 4.04 13.31
C LYS A 217 -16.29 4.38 13.74
N PRO A 218 -15.92 4.22 15.02
CA PRO A 218 -14.56 4.40 15.48
C PRO A 218 -13.57 3.49 14.75
N GLY A 219 -12.33 3.98 14.59
CA GLY A 219 -11.23 3.18 14.09
C GLY A 219 -10.96 1.98 14.99
N LYS A 220 -10.62 0.83 14.40
CA LYS A 220 -10.30 -0.38 15.16
C LYS A 220 -9.04 -0.15 16.02
N LYS A 221 -9.04 -0.66 17.25
CA LYS A 221 -7.88 -0.55 18.17
C LYS A 221 -6.73 -1.50 17.81
N TRP A 222 -7.06 -2.63 17.18
CA TRP A 222 -6.12 -3.74 16.95
C TRP A 222 -4.90 -3.38 16.08
N PRO A 223 -4.98 -2.57 15.00
CA PRO A 223 -3.79 -2.20 14.22
C PRO A 223 -2.70 -1.50 15.04
N CYS A 224 -3.08 -0.54 15.90
CA CYS A 224 -2.12 0.12 16.81
C CYS A 224 -1.57 -0.85 17.86
N LEU A 225 -2.43 -1.71 18.43
CA LEU A 225 -2.02 -2.70 19.42
C LEU A 225 -1.06 -3.72 18.82
N LEU A 226 -1.36 -4.25 17.63
CA LEU A 226 -0.53 -5.21 16.92
C LEU A 226 0.82 -4.60 16.57
N ALA A 227 0.84 -3.46 15.86
CA ALA A 227 2.07 -2.80 15.47
C ALA A 227 2.93 -2.42 16.68
N GLY A 228 2.31 -1.80 17.69
CA GLY A 228 2.99 -1.43 18.93
C GLY A 228 3.52 -2.64 19.71
N SER A 229 2.76 -3.73 19.79
CA SER A 229 3.18 -4.95 20.49
C SER A 229 4.32 -5.67 19.77
N ILE A 230 4.27 -5.78 18.44
CA ILE A 230 5.34 -6.39 17.64
C ILE A 230 6.63 -5.57 17.79
N THR A 231 6.55 -4.25 17.61
CA THR A 231 7.72 -3.38 17.73
C THR A 231 8.32 -3.44 19.14
N ALA A 232 7.48 -3.36 20.19
CA ALA A 232 7.96 -3.43 21.57
C ALA A 232 8.53 -4.82 21.93
N ALA A 233 7.82 -5.90 21.59
CA ALA A 233 8.21 -7.26 21.95
C ALA A 233 9.51 -7.68 21.25
N LEU A 234 9.65 -7.42 19.95
CA LEU A 234 10.85 -7.79 19.21
C LEU A 234 12.06 -6.95 19.66
N SER A 235 11.86 -5.65 19.88
CA SER A 235 12.95 -4.78 20.36
C SER A 235 13.40 -5.15 21.79
N LEU A 236 12.45 -5.50 22.66
CA LEU A 236 12.73 -5.99 24.02
C LEU A 236 13.41 -7.37 24.01
N PHE A 237 13.12 -8.22 23.03
CA PHE A 237 13.78 -9.51 22.84
C PHE A 237 15.22 -9.35 22.30
N LEU A 238 15.44 -8.45 21.34
CA LEU A 238 16.75 -8.18 20.75
C LEU A 238 17.69 -7.43 21.69
N PHE A 239 17.16 -6.62 22.62
CA PHE A 239 17.98 -5.80 23.50
C PHE A 239 18.92 -6.61 24.42
N PRO A 240 18.47 -7.67 25.13
CA PRO A 240 19.37 -8.55 25.88
C PRO A 240 20.34 -9.35 25.01
N LEU A 241 19.94 -9.72 23.79
CA LEU A 241 20.79 -10.50 22.87
C LEU A 241 22.07 -9.74 22.47
N LEU A 242 22.02 -8.40 22.41
CA LEU A 242 23.21 -7.57 22.21
C LEU A 242 24.30 -7.78 23.28
N PHE A 243 23.93 -8.20 24.48
CA PHE A 243 24.84 -8.38 25.62
C PHE A 243 25.22 -9.83 25.89
N VAL A 244 24.69 -10.77 25.10
CA VAL A 244 24.89 -12.24 25.26
C VAL A 244 25.77 -12.83 24.15
N SER A 245 26.17 -12.03 23.16
CA SER A 245 27.02 -12.51 22.06
C SER A 245 28.44 -12.81 22.55
N ASP A 246 28.95 -14.01 22.24
CA ASP A 246 30.31 -14.47 22.59
C ASP A 246 31.40 -13.87 21.66
N GLU A 247 31.01 -13.13 20.62
CA GLU A 247 31.92 -12.47 19.68
C GLU A 247 32.34 -11.07 20.15
N PRO A 248 33.59 -10.63 19.87
CA PRO A 248 34.08 -9.30 20.23
C PRO A 248 33.39 -8.22 19.38
N LEU A 249 32.24 -7.75 19.85
CA LEU A 249 31.50 -6.65 19.26
C LEU A 249 32.18 -5.30 19.50
N ASP A 250 32.14 -4.40 18.52
CA ASP A 250 32.62 -3.02 18.70
C ASP A 250 31.74 -2.28 19.73
N PRO A 251 32.31 -1.74 20.84
CA PRO A 251 31.54 -1.04 21.86
C PRO A 251 30.73 0.16 21.32
N LEU A 252 31.20 0.82 20.26
CA LEU A 252 30.47 1.93 19.65
C LEU A 252 29.22 1.43 18.90
N GLY A 253 29.37 0.34 18.15
CA GLY A 253 28.28 -0.32 17.42
C GLY A 253 27.19 -0.83 18.37
N VAL A 254 27.58 -1.50 19.45
CA VAL A 254 26.66 -1.97 20.51
C VAL A 254 25.91 -0.81 21.16
N GLY A 255 26.59 0.31 21.43
CA GLY A 255 25.97 1.51 21.98
C GLY A 255 24.88 2.09 21.07
N ILE A 256 25.14 2.14 19.76
CA ILE A 256 24.18 2.63 18.75
C ILE A 256 23.01 1.64 18.59
N ALA A 257 23.29 0.34 18.52
CA ALA A 257 22.28 -0.71 18.46
C ALA A 257 21.31 -0.62 19.66
N ALA A 258 21.86 -0.46 20.87
CA ALA A 258 21.07 -0.31 22.09
C ALA A 258 20.20 0.97 22.06
N ALA A 259 20.74 2.10 21.59
CA ALA A 259 19.99 3.35 21.46
C ALA A 259 18.82 3.23 20.47
N LEU A 260 19.03 2.57 19.32
CA LEU A 260 18.00 2.33 18.31
C LEU A 260 16.90 1.40 18.84
N LEU A 261 17.25 0.35 19.58
CA LEU A 261 16.28 -0.55 20.21
C LEU A 261 15.46 0.16 21.30
N LEU A 262 16.07 1.01 22.14
CA LEU A 262 15.36 1.82 23.12
C LEU A 262 14.39 2.80 22.45
N LEU A 263 14.79 3.40 21.33
CA LEU A 263 13.92 4.25 20.52
C LEU A 263 12.72 3.46 19.99
N LEU A 264 12.93 2.27 19.42
CA LEU A 264 11.85 1.41 18.93
C LEU A 264 10.90 0.97 20.05
N ILE A 265 11.41 0.64 21.24
CA ILE A 265 10.58 0.35 22.43
C ILE A 265 9.70 1.57 22.74
N GLY A 266 10.27 2.77 22.81
CA GLY A 266 9.53 4.00 23.06
C GLY A 266 8.42 4.23 22.02
N LEU A 267 8.73 4.05 20.74
CA LEU A 267 7.78 4.17 19.64
C LEU A 267 6.65 3.12 19.70
N GLY A 268 6.97 1.86 20.03
CA GLY A 268 5.99 0.79 20.25
C GLY A 268 5.07 1.10 21.43
N MET A 269 5.61 1.61 22.53
CA MET A 269 4.84 2.02 23.70
C MET A 269 3.88 3.18 23.38
N VAL A 270 4.29 4.16 22.54
CA VAL A 270 3.38 5.23 22.10
C VAL A 270 2.14 4.63 21.41
N LEU A 271 2.29 3.64 20.53
CA LEU A 271 1.14 3.00 19.85
C LEU A 271 0.22 2.23 20.81
N ILE A 272 0.79 1.55 21.80
CA ILE A 272 0.03 0.79 22.81
C ILE A 272 -0.75 1.74 23.73
N PHE A 273 -0.09 2.77 24.25
CA PHE A 273 -0.61 3.66 25.29
C PHE A 273 -1.30 4.93 24.76
N CYS A 274 -1.34 5.16 23.45
CA CYS A 274 -2.14 6.23 22.84
C CYS A 274 -3.59 6.17 23.36
N ARG A 275 -3.93 7.12 24.25
CA ARG A 275 -5.18 7.17 24.99
C ARG A 275 -6.35 7.36 24.03
N HIS A 276 -7.26 6.39 24.01
CA HIS A 276 -8.61 6.59 23.49
C HIS A 276 -9.57 6.53 24.67
N ARG A 277 -10.14 7.68 25.06
CA ARG A 277 -11.19 7.74 26.07
C ARG A 277 -12.52 7.80 25.31
N GLU A 278 -13.28 6.71 25.38
CA GLU A 278 -14.61 6.58 24.76
C GLU A 278 -15.59 7.51 25.48
N LEU A 279 -15.65 8.77 25.06
CA LEU A 279 -16.64 9.74 25.54
C LEU A 279 -18.02 9.50 24.91
N GLU A 280 -18.08 8.69 23.84
CA GLU A 280 -19.31 8.27 23.13
C GLU A 280 -20.29 7.52 24.04
N ALA A 281 -19.83 6.94 25.14
CA ALA A 281 -20.69 6.25 26.10
C ALA A 281 -21.58 7.18 26.95
N ILE A 282 -21.33 8.50 26.95
CA ILE A 282 -22.03 9.46 27.83
C ILE A 282 -22.91 10.44 27.03
N ARG A 283 -22.54 10.78 25.79
CA ARG A 283 -23.31 11.68 24.92
C ARG A 283 -23.20 11.23 23.46
N GLN A 284 -24.34 11.08 22.78
CA GLN A 284 -24.39 10.78 21.35
C GLN A 284 -24.13 12.06 20.53
N PRO A 285 -23.15 12.08 19.61
CA PRO A 285 -22.90 13.22 18.74
C PRO A 285 -23.87 13.26 17.55
N ILE A 286 -24.23 14.44 17.08
CA ILE A 286 -25.00 14.66 15.84
C ILE A 286 -24.09 14.52 14.60
N VAL A 287 -22.85 15.01 14.70
CA VAL A 287 -21.86 14.93 13.62
C VAL A 287 -20.61 14.25 14.15
N ALA A 288 -20.12 13.25 13.41
CA ALA A 288 -18.83 12.64 13.67
C ALA A 288 -17.98 12.65 12.41
N VAL A 289 -16.83 13.31 12.48
CA VAL A 289 -15.82 13.30 11.43
C VAL A 289 -14.63 12.47 11.89
N ARG A 290 -14.23 11.48 11.08
CA ARG A 290 -13.12 10.55 11.40
C ARG A 290 -12.26 10.25 10.18
N GLU A 291 -11.05 9.76 10.42
CA GLU A 291 -10.14 9.35 9.35
C GLU A 291 -10.68 8.16 8.54
N ARG A 292 -10.22 8.03 7.28
CA ARG A 292 -10.57 6.88 6.43
C ARG A 292 -9.74 5.65 6.82
N ASN A 293 -10.32 4.46 6.65
CA ASN A 293 -9.62 3.19 6.90
C ASN A 293 -8.33 3.05 6.07
N ILE A 294 -8.29 3.67 4.88
CA ILE A 294 -7.11 3.67 4.01
C ILE A 294 -5.88 4.29 4.68
N VAL A 295 -6.07 5.28 5.57
CA VAL A 295 -4.99 5.91 6.34
C VAL A 295 -4.35 4.89 7.28
N THR A 296 -5.16 4.06 7.93
CA THR A 296 -4.67 2.96 8.77
C THR A 296 -3.94 1.90 7.95
N VAL A 297 -4.43 1.57 6.75
CA VAL A 297 -3.78 0.60 5.84
C VAL A 297 -2.40 1.10 5.41
N PHE A 298 -2.31 2.34 4.91
CA PHE A 298 -1.01 2.94 4.59
C PHE A 298 -0.11 3.06 5.81
N GLY A 299 -0.67 3.39 6.97
CA GLY A 299 0.05 3.41 8.24
C GLY A 299 0.69 2.06 8.58
N MET A 300 0.00 0.94 8.35
CA MET A 300 0.56 -0.41 8.54
C MET A 300 1.70 -0.71 7.57
N ILE A 301 1.56 -0.34 6.30
CA ILE A 301 2.59 -0.57 5.27
C ILE A 301 3.86 0.22 5.60
N LEU A 302 3.72 1.52 5.89
CA LEU A 302 4.83 2.40 6.21
C LEU A 302 5.49 2.02 7.55
N TRP A 303 4.69 1.60 8.53
CA TRP A 303 5.22 1.03 9.79
C TRP A 303 6.05 -0.21 9.51
N LEU A 304 5.57 -1.16 8.70
CA LEU A 304 6.30 -2.39 8.40
C LEU A 304 7.63 -2.10 7.70
N LEU A 305 7.61 -1.24 6.67
CA LEU A 305 8.82 -0.84 5.94
C LEU A 305 9.81 -0.12 6.86
N GLY A 306 9.34 0.85 7.65
CA GLY A 306 10.18 1.55 8.62
C GLY A 306 10.75 0.63 9.68
N PHE A 307 9.96 -0.31 10.18
CA PHE A 307 10.37 -1.28 11.19
C PHE A 307 11.46 -2.22 10.66
N ILE A 308 11.32 -2.77 9.45
CA ILE A 308 12.34 -3.61 8.81
C ILE A 308 13.65 -2.85 8.64
N MET A 309 13.60 -1.62 8.13
CA MET A 309 14.80 -0.79 7.96
C MET A 309 15.48 -0.43 9.29
N MET A 310 14.70 -0.17 10.33
CA MET A 310 15.24 0.08 11.68
C MET A 310 15.86 -1.18 12.29
N LEU A 311 15.31 -2.37 12.06
CA LEU A 311 15.93 -3.63 12.48
C LEU A 311 17.21 -3.91 11.71
N LEU A 312 17.22 -3.66 10.40
CA LEU A 312 18.44 -3.78 9.59
C LEU A 312 19.53 -2.83 10.11
N SER A 313 19.17 -1.60 10.49
CA SER A 313 20.10 -0.67 11.12
C SER A 313 20.65 -1.20 12.45
N VAL A 314 19.84 -1.88 13.26
CA VAL A 314 20.30 -2.52 14.51
C VAL A 314 21.26 -3.67 14.21
N ILE A 315 20.97 -4.51 13.22
CA ILE A 315 21.83 -5.64 12.81
C ILE A 315 23.18 -5.12 12.32
N VAL A 316 23.19 -4.17 11.38
CA VAL A 316 24.41 -3.58 10.82
C VAL A 316 25.24 -2.87 11.89
N SER A 317 24.61 -2.23 12.88
CA SER A 317 25.34 -1.63 14.00
C SER A 317 25.98 -2.66 14.93
N GLY A 318 25.45 -3.89 14.96
CA GLY A 318 25.95 -4.99 15.76
C GLY A 318 26.89 -5.94 15.01
N THR A 319 27.13 -5.76 13.71
CA THR A 319 28.09 -6.60 12.96
C THR A 319 29.48 -5.97 13.02
N PRO A 320 30.52 -6.69 13.48
CA PRO A 320 31.90 -6.24 13.38
C PRO A 320 32.48 -6.52 11.97
N PRO A 321 33.26 -5.60 11.37
CA PRO A 321 33.60 -4.27 11.87
C PRO A 321 32.40 -3.31 11.81
N PHE A 322 32.30 -2.38 12.76
CA PHE A 322 31.19 -1.43 12.79
C PHE A 322 31.22 -0.47 11.59
N GLU A 323 30.20 -0.55 10.74
CA GLU A 323 30.06 0.30 9.55
C GLU A 323 29.04 1.43 9.79
N ALA A 324 29.54 2.54 10.34
CA ALA A 324 28.72 3.70 10.72
C ALA A 324 27.86 4.26 9.57
N VAL A 325 28.38 4.23 8.33
CA VAL A 325 27.71 4.79 7.16
C VAL A 325 26.42 4.03 6.84
N TYR A 326 26.47 2.70 6.78
CA TYR A 326 25.29 1.88 6.50
C TYR A 326 24.26 1.96 7.61
N THR A 327 24.70 2.02 8.87
CA THR A 327 23.79 2.25 10.02
C THR A 327 23.09 3.61 9.89
N ILE A 328 23.81 4.68 9.53
CA ILE A 328 23.21 6.01 9.35
C ILE A 328 22.23 6.02 8.17
N VAL A 329 22.59 5.44 7.03
CA VAL A 329 21.73 5.41 5.84
C VAL A 329 20.44 4.65 6.14
N THR A 330 20.54 3.43 6.67
CA THR A 330 19.37 2.59 6.99
C THR A 330 18.49 3.22 8.07
N ALA A 331 19.07 3.81 9.14
CA ALA A 331 18.31 4.55 10.15
C ALA A 331 17.64 5.82 9.59
N SER A 332 18.33 6.55 8.71
CA SER A 332 17.79 7.79 8.11
C SER A 332 16.59 7.54 7.21
N ILE A 333 16.51 6.35 6.60
CA ILE A 333 15.36 5.90 5.81
C ILE A 333 14.28 5.31 6.72
N GLY A 334 14.68 4.44 7.67
CA GLY A 334 13.75 3.73 8.55
C GLY A 334 12.98 4.64 9.50
N LEU A 335 13.64 5.62 10.11
CA LEU A 335 13.04 6.47 11.13
C LEU A 335 11.88 7.35 10.59
N PRO A 336 12.00 8.05 9.45
CA PRO A 336 10.88 8.80 8.86
C PRO A 336 9.68 7.92 8.53
N PHE A 337 9.90 6.75 7.93
CA PHE A 337 8.81 5.81 7.62
C PHE A 337 8.13 5.30 8.88
N MET A 338 8.91 4.98 9.91
CA MET A 338 8.38 4.53 11.20
C MET A 338 7.54 5.61 11.88
N VAL A 339 8.05 6.84 11.97
CA VAL A 339 7.33 7.97 12.58
C VAL A 339 6.05 8.31 11.81
N LEU A 340 6.11 8.31 10.47
CA LEU A 340 4.95 8.56 9.62
C LEU A 340 3.91 7.45 9.76
N GLY A 341 4.33 6.18 9.75
CA GLY A 341 3.46 5.02 9.98
C GLY A 341 2.75 5.09 11.33
N ILE A 342 3.49 5.40 12.41
CA ILE A 342 2.93 5.59 13.76
C ILE A 342 1.92 6.73 13.79
N TRP A 343 2.24 7.86 13.17
CA TRP A 343 1.33 9.00 13.08
C TRP A 343 0.03 8.64 12.34
N MET A 344 0.12 7.91 11.22
CA MET A 344 -1.06 7.49 10.45
C MET A 344 -1.91 6.46 11.20
N LEU A 345 -1.29 5.49 11.88
CA LEU A 345 -1.98 4.51 12.72
C LEU A 345 -2.70 5.18 13.89
N SER A 346 -2.02 6.09 14.59
CA SER A 346 -2.60 6.86 15.69
C SER A 346 -3.71 7.81 15.22
N ALA A 347 -3.54 8.47 14.06
CA ALA A 347 -4.58 9.28 13.44
C ALA A 347 -5.83 8.46 13.09
N GLY A 348 -5.66 7.31 12.42
CA GLY A 348 -6.76 6.40 12.08
C GLY A 348 -7.54 5.88 13.28
N ARG A 349 -6.89 5.77 14.45
CA ARG A 349 -7.52 5.34 15.71
C ARG A 349 -8.18 6.48 16.48
N SER A 350 -7.49 7.60 16.63
CA SER A 350 -7.80 8.61 17.65
C SER A 350 -8.31 9.92 17.09
N ARG A 351 -7.96 10.28 15.85
CA ARG A 351 -8.29 11.60 15.32
C ARG A 351 -9.77 11.67 14.96
N SER A 352 -10.49 12.57 15.61
CA SER A 352 -11.92 12.77 15.36
C SER A 352 -12.35 14.19 15.70
N LEU A 353 -13.44 14.60 15.07
CA LEU A 353 -14.19 15.80 15.45
C LEU A 353 -15.65 15.37 15.67
N LEU A 354 -16.15 15.58 16.88
CA LEU A 354 -17.50 15.24 17.28
C LEU A 354 -18.25 16.52 17.63
N ILE A 355 -19.50 16.62 17.19
CA ILE A 355 -20.39 17.75 17.50
C ILE A 355 -21.63 17.19 18.18
N PHE A 356 -22.02 17.78 19.31
CA PHE A 356 -23.15 17.33 20.12
C PHE A 356 -24.41 18.19 19.90
N GLN A 357 -25.55 17.75 20.45
CA GLN A 357 -26.83 18.46 20.36
C GLN A 357 -26.82 19.89 20.90
N ASP A 358 -25.96 20.16 21.88
CA ASP A 358 -25.76 21.50 22.44
C ASP A 358 -24.86 22.40 21.56
N ASN A 359 -24.46 21.94 20.36
CA ASN A 359 -23.46 22.57 19.48
C ASN A 359 -22.06 22.70 20.09
N SER A 360 -21.76 21.97 21.16
CA SER A 360 -20.37 21.85 21.62
C SER A 360 -19.57 20.96 20.67
N VAL A 361 -18.28 21.28 20.50
CA VAL A 361 -17.39 20.58 19.57
C VAL A 361 -16.24 19.95 20.33
N LEU A 362 -16.09 18.63 20.22
CA LEU A 362 -14.96 17.89 20.76
C LEU A 362 -14.01 17.48 19.64
N TYR A 363 -12.79 18.01 19.68
CA TYR A 363 -11.72 17.62 18.79
C TYR A 363 -10.73 16.70 19.52
N THR A 364 -10.43 15.56 18.91
CA THR A 364 -9.36 14.65 19.34
C THR A 364 -8.26 14.65 18.28
N SER A 365 -7.03 14.94 18.71
CA SER A 365 -5.83 14.87 17.84
C SER A 365 -5.38 13.43 17.57
N SER A 366 -4.44 13.23 16.64
CA SER A 366 -3.89 11.91 16.30
C SER A 366 -3.33 11.14 17.49
N PHE A 367 -2.72 11.83 18.46
CA PHE A 367 -2.17 11.21 19.68
C PHE A 367 -3.15 11.19 20.87
N GLY A 368 -4.43 11.48 20.64
CA GLY A 368 -5.48 11.36 21.68
C GLY A 368 -5.64 12.58 22.59
N LYS A 369 -4.93 13.70 22.35
CA LYS A 369 -5.18 14.96 23.07
C LYS A 369 -6.55 15.51 22.66
N GLN A 370 -7.41 15.74 23.64
CA GLN A 370 -8.77 16.24 23.48
C GLN A 370 -8.85 17.74 23.74
N LYS A 371 -9.70 18.45 22.99
CA LYS A 371 -10.08 19.84 23.21
C LYS A 371 -11.58 19.98 23.00
N MET A 372 -12.27 20.48 24.02
CA MET A 372 -13.69 20.80 23.95
C MET A 372 -13.86 22.29 23.70
N PHE A 373 -14.75 22.65 22.78
CA PHE A 373 -15.13 24.03 22.46
C PHE A 373 -16.59 24.25 22.82
N ALA A 374 -16.86 25.39 23.46
CA ALA A 374 -18.20 25.75 23.88
C ALA A 374 -19.06 26.16 22.67
N PRO A 375 -20.40 26.07 22.77
CA PRO A 375 -21.30 26.56 21.74
C PRO A 375 -21.05 28.05 21.44
N GLY A 376 -21.03 28.43 20.16
CA GLY A 376 -20.77 29.81 19.73
C GLY A 376 -19.30 30.26 19.75
N GLN A 377 -18.36 29.41 20.20
CA GLN A 377 -16.93 29.71 20.14
C GLN A 377 -16.38 29.63 18.71
N ILE A 378 -17.01 28.82 17.85
CA ILE A 378 -16.72 28.73 16.42
C ILE A 378 -17.71 29.66 15.70
N THR A 379 -17.18 30.66 15.00
CA THR A 379 -17.99 31.71 14.35
C THR A 379 -17.80 31.77 12.84
N ALA A 380 -16.67 31.24 12.34
CA ALA A 380 -16.36 31.22 10.92
C ALA A 380 -15.62 29.94 10.54
N VAL A 381 -15.71 29.60 9.26
CA VAL A 381 -15.02 28.48 8.65
C VAL A 381 -14.13 29.00 7.53
N GLN A 382 -12.93 28.45 7.43
CA GLN A 382 -11.99 28.77 6.37
C GLN A 382 -11.51 27.52 5.65
N LEU A 383 -11.76 27.47 4.35
CA LEU A 383 -11.26 26.44 3.46
C LEU A 383 -9.83 26.78 3.01
N THR A 384 -8.97 25.77 2.92
CA THR A 384 -7.53 25.92 2.60
C THR A 384 -7.08 25.10 1.39
N ALA A 385 -5.99 25.55 0.73
CA ALA A 385 -5.48 24.97 -0.52
C ALA A 385 -5.04 23.52 -0.35
N SER A 386 -4.62 23.16 0.86
CA SER A 386 -4.35 21.79 1.27
C SER A 386 -5.60 20.94 1.50
N ARG A 387 -6.77 21.36 0.98
CA ARG A 387 -8.06 20.68 1.14
C ARG A 387 -8.42 20.41 2.60
N SER A 388 -8.20 21.40 3.48
CA SER A 388 -8.61 21.34 4.88
C SER A 388 -9.60 22.45 5.24
N ILE A 389 -10.56 22.10 6.09
CA ILE A 389 -11.56 22.98 6.70
C ILE A 389 -11.02 23.42 8.06
N ARG A 390 -10.81 24.72 8.24
CA ARG A 390 -10.41 25.33 9.52
C ARG A 390 -11.62 25.94 10.21
N LEU A 391 -11.79 25.64 11.48
CA LEU A 391 -12.79 26.28 12.34
C LEU A 391 -12.12 27.43 13.09
N LEU A 392 -12.70 28.62 13.00
CA LEU A 392 -12.14 29.87 13.53
C LEU A 392 -12.98 30.44 14.67
N ASP A 393 -12.32 31.14 15.60
CA ASP A 393 -13.00 31.98 16.60
C ASP A 393 -13.44 33.33 16.02
N SER A 394 -14.12 34.15 16.84
CA SER A 394 -14.58 35.50 16.46
C SER A 394 -13.48 36.48 16.08
N ASN A 395 -12.22 36.18 16.45
CA ASN A 395 -11.05 36.97 16.12
C ASN A 395 -10.31 36.43 14.87
N GLY A 396 -10.85 35.40 14.21
CA GLY A 396 -10.24 34.75 13.06
C GLY A 396 -9.09 33.79 13.41
N LYS A 397 -8.88 33.45 14.68
CA LYS A 397 -7.84 32.52 15.13
C LYS A 397 -8.26 31.07 14.88
N LYS A 398 -7.35 30.28 14.34
CA LYS A 398 -7.55 28.83 14.11
C LYS A 398 -7.72 28.07 15.43
N LEU A 399 -8.88 27.42 15.60
CA LEU A 399 -9.16 26.50 16.71
C LEU A 399 -8.83 25.06 16.32
N VAL A 400 -9.39 24.60 15.19
CA VAL A 400 -9.31 23.20 14.72
C VAL A 400 -9.16 23.14 13.19
N SER A 401 -8.58 22.05 12.69
CA SER A 401 -8.47 21.74 11.26
C SER A 401 -8.88 20.29 11.01
N VAL A 402 -9.74 20.07 10.01
CA VAL A 402 -10.09 18.74 9.50
C VAL A 402 -9.91 18.71 7.98
N GLU A 403 -9.49 17.59 7.43
CA GLU A 403 -9.31 17.43 5.99
C GLU A 403 -10.63 17.07 5.30
N THR A 404 -10.85 17.57 4.09
CA THR A 404 -12.09 17.32 3.34
C THR A 404 -12.23 15.86 2.88
N ASN A 405 -11.16 15.07 2.92
CA ASN A 405 -11.19 13.65 2.60
C ASN A 405 -11.61 12.75 3.78
N MET A 406 -11.80 13.30 4.98
CA MET A 406 -12.25 12.52 6.15
C MET A 406 -13.68 11.98 5.96
N LYS A 407 -14.04 10.92 6.68
CA LYS A 407 -15.41 10.39 6.73
C LYS A 407 -16.29 11.34 7.54
N GLY A 408 -17.54 11.54 7.13
CA GLY A 408 -18.50 12.41 7.83
C GLY A 408 -18.42 13.90 7.46
N ILE A 409 -17.59 14.28 6.48
CA ILE A 409 -17.48 15.66 5.98
C ILE A 409 -18.79 16.22 5.41
N PRO A 410 -19.63 15.46 4.64
CA PRO A 410 -20.91 15.99 4.17
C PRO A 410 -21.82 16.48 5.31
N ARG A 411 -21.91 15.70 6.40
CA ARG A 411 -22.70 16.07 7.57
C ARG A 411 -22.11 17.25 8.34
N LEU A 412 -20.78 17.40 8.34
CA LEU A 412 -20.13 18.61 8.84
C LEU A 412 -20.50 19.83 8.01
N ALA A 413 -20.57 19.71 6.68
CA ALA A 413 -20.98 20.81 5.80
C ALA A 413 -22.43 21.23 6.07
N GLU A 414 -23.35 20.27 6.22
CA GLU A 414 -24.74 20.56 6.58
C GLU A 414 -24.86 21.25 7.95
N TRP A 415 -24.06 20.85 8.94
CA TRP A 415 -24.01 21.53 10.23
C TRP A 415 -23.50 22.98 10.11
N ILE A 416 -22.47 23.22 9.28
CA ILE A 416 -21.96 24.56 8.98
C ILE A 416 -23.07 25.43 8.35
N GLU A 417 -23.82 24.87 7.40
CA GLU A 417 -24.96 25.54 6.75
C GLU A 417 -26.17 25.73 7.67
N CYS A 418 -26.34 24.90 8.71
CA CYS A 418 -27.39 25.07 9.71
C CYS A 418 -27.13 26.22 10.66
N LEU A 419 -25.86 26.44 11.00
CA LEU A 419 -25.43 27.52 11.90
C LEU A 419 -25.16 28.85 11.18
N ASP A 420 -25.28 28.88 9.84
CA ASP A 420 -24.99 30.04 9.00
C ASP A 420 -23.59 30.63 9.28
N LEU A 421 -22.62 29.74 9.49
CA LEU A 421 -21.24 30.14 9.79
C LEU A 421 -20.63 30.78 8.53
N ALA A 422 -19.98 31.93 8.69
CA ALA A 422 -19.32 32.61 7.59
C ALA A 422 -18.21 31.71 7.00
N ALA A 423 -18.38 31.30 5.74
CA ALA A 423 -17.40 30.51 5.01
C ALA A 423 -16.48 31.44 4.18
N SER A 424 -15.17 31.29 4.36
CA SER A 424 -14.15 32.03 3.60
C SER A 424 -13.14 31.08 2.95
N LEU A 425 -12.56 31.50 1.83
CA LEU A 425 -11.44 30.83 1.20
C LEU A 425 -10.14 31.48 1.67
N THR A 426 -9.06 30.72 1.84
CA THR A 426 -7.74 31.36 1.99
C THR A 426 -7.34 32.03 0.67
N HIS A 427 -6.60 33.14 0.73
CA HIS A 427 -6.03 33.80 -0.45
C HIS A 427 -5.22 32.85 -1.36
N ALA A 428 -4.61 31.81 -0.79
CA ALA A 428 -3.95 30.75 -1.56
C ALA A 428 -4.95 29.84 -2.31
N MET A 429 -6.09 29.48 -1.69
CA MET A 429 -7.18 28.78 -2.39
C MET A 429 -7.85 29.67 -3.42
N GLU A 430 -8.08 30.94 -3.11
CA GLU A 430 -8.71 31.88 -4.03
C GLU A 430 -7.84 32.02 -5.28
N LYS A 431 -6.53 32.21 -5.11
CA LYS A 431 -5.57 32.20 -6.21
C LYS A 431 -5.51 30.84 -6.92
N GLN A 432 -5.63 29.72 -6.21
CA GLN A 432 -5.66 28.38 -6.82
C GLN A 432 -6.97 28.13 -7.58
N ALA A 433 -8.11 28.55 -7.05
CA ALA A 433 -9.42 28.44 -7.67
C ALA A 433 -9.53 29.38 -8.86
N GLU A 434 -8.95 30.58 -8.79
CA GLU A 434 -8.76 31.46 -9.94
C GLU A 434 -7.81 30.84 -10.97
N GLN A 435 -6.76 30.13 -10.55
CA GLN A 435 -5.85 29.41 -11.45
C GLN A 435 -6.51 28.17 -12.06
N GLU A 436 -7.32 27.43 -11.31
CA GLU A 436 -8.10 26.28 -11.75
C GLU A 436 -9.24 26.72 -12.66
N ALA A 437 -9.94 27.80 -12.37
CA ALA A 437 -10.90 28.44 -13.26
C ALA A 437 -10.22 29.01 -14.53
N LYS A 438 -9.00 29.56 -14.40
CA LYS A 438 -8.15 29.92 -15.55
C LYS A 438 -7.62 28.71 -16.32
N ALA A 439 -7.56 27.52 -15.70
CA ALA A 439 -7.13 26.26 -16.32
C ALA A 439 -8.30 25.44 -16.91
N GLU A 440 -9.52 25.61 -16.40
CA GLU A 440 -10.78 25.20 -17.02
C GLU A 440 -11.12 26.08 -18.23
N GLY A 441 -10.59 27.30 -18.28
CA GLY A 441 -10.45 28.04 -19.54
C GLY A 441 -9.63 27.25 -20.55
N THR A 442 -10.11 27.16 -21.79
CA THR A 442 -9.39 26.52 -22.90
C THR A 442 -7.92 26.97 -22.92
N VAL A 443 -6.97 26.03 -22.89
CA VAL A 443 -5.54 26.35 -22.98
C VAL A 443 -5.26 26.74 -24.43
N GLN A 444 -5.35 28.04 -24.69
CA GLN A 444 -5.05 28.65 -25.97
C GLN A 444 -3.55 28.87 -26.13
N TRP A 445 -3.07 28.73 -27.35
CA TRP A 445 -1.71 29.15 -27.70
C TRP A 445 -1.54 30.65 -27.45
N ARG A 446 -0.39 31.04 -26.90
CA ARG A 446 -0.02 32.45 -26.76
C ARG A 446 1.22 32.72 -27.58
N GLU A 447 1.16 33.73 -28.44
CA GLU A 447 2.21 34.01 -29.42
C GLU A 447 3.55 34.43 -28.77
N GLU A 448 3.51 34.95 -27.54
CA GLU A 448 4.69 35.17 -26.68
C GLU A 448 5.56 33.92 -26.47
N TYR A 449 5.03 32.73 -26.71
CA TYR A 449 5.72 31.45 -26.54
C TYR A 449 6.46 30.97 -27.78
N ARG A 450 6.31 31.68 -28.89
CA ARG A 450 6.96 31.32 -30.14
C ARG A 450 8.48 31.48 -30.00
N THR A 451 9.18 30.38 -30.24
CA THR A 451 10.64 30.35 -30.38
C THR A 451 11.03 30.15 -31.85
N ARG A 452 12.30 30.40 -32.19
CA ARG A 452 12.84 30.17 -33.55
C ARG A 452 12.57 28.76 -34.10
N TRP A 453 12.41 27.77 -33.22
CA TRP A 453 12.17 26.38 -33.60
C TRP A 453 10.75 26.11 -34.10
N HIS A 454 9.78 26.96 -33.77
CA HIS A 454 8.40 26.84 -34.24
C HIS A 454 8.28 27.08 -35.76
N ALA A 455 9.26 27.74 -36.38
CA ALA A 455 9.33 27.86 -37.85
C ALA A 455 9.71 26.53 -38.53
N HIS A 456 10.34 25.60 -37.79
CA HIS A 456 10.91 24.36 -38.33
C HIS A 456 10.26 23.10 -37.76
N MET A 457 9.02 23.18 -37.24
CA MET A 457 8.37 22.07 -36.54
C MET A 457 8.29 20.77 -37.34
N LYS A 458 8.09 20.86 -38.67
CA LYS A 458 8.08 19.67 -39.54
C LYS A 458 9.44 18.95 -39.54
N ALA A 459 10.53 19.73 -39.61
CA ALA A 459 11.89 19.18 -39.56
C ALA A 459 12.21 18.60 -38.18
N VAL A 460 11.81 19.27 -37.09
CA VAL A 460 12.00 18.75 -35.72
C VAL A 460 11.22 17.44 -35.53
N ARG A 461 9.99 17.35 -36.05
CA ARG A 461 9.18 16.13 -35.96
C ARG A 461 9.81 14.94 -36.69
N ALA A 462 10.40 15.17 -37.86
CA ALA A 462 11.15 14.14 -38.60
C ALA A 462 12.47 13.80 -37.89
N GLY A 463 13.22 14.82 -37.46
CA GLY A 463 14.49 14.67 -36.74
C GLY A 463 14.35 13.85 -35.47
N LYS A 464 13.23 13.98 -34.74
CA LYS A 464 12.91 13.17 -33.56
C LYS A 464 12.99 11.66 -33.85
N TRP A 465 12.39 11.21 -34.95
CA TRP A 465 12.40 9.79 -35.32
C TRP A 465 13.78 9.34 -35.77
N LEU A 466 14.52 10.19 -36.47
CA LEU A 466 15.89 9.91 -36.89
C LEU A 466 16.83 9.71 -35.69
N VAL A 467 16.77 10.60 -34.69
CA VAL A 467 17.63 10.45 -33.49
C VAL A 467 17.21 9.27 -32.62
N LEU A 468 15.92 8.91 -32.61
CA LEU A 468 15.44 7.71 -31.93
C LEU A 468 15.92 6.43 -32.63
N LEU A 469 16.00 6.44 -33.97
CA LEU A 469 16.58 5.35 -34.75
C LEU A 469 18.08 5.19 -34.44
N PHE A 470 18.83 6.28 -34.34
CA PHE A 470 20.24 6.21 -33.92
C PHE A 470 20.39 5.66 -32.51
N PHE A 471 19.55 6.08 -31.57
CA PHE A 471 19.56 5.50 -30.23
C PHE A 471 19.27 4.00 -30.28
N ALA A 472 18.24 3.57 -31.03
CA ALA A 472 17.92 2.16 -31.20
C ALA A 472 19.08 1.36 -31.83
N ALA A 473 19.75 1.92 -32.84
CA ALA A 473 20.93 1.30 -33.45
C ALA A 473 22.09 1.18 -32.45
N GLY A 474 22.35 2.22 -31.66
CA GLY A 474 23.36 2.22 -30.60
C GLY A 474 23.09 1.21 -29.50
N THR A 475 21.83 0.92 -29.22
CA THR A 475 21.43 -0.12 -28.26
C THR A 475 21.49 -1.50 -28.89
N LEU A 476 21.00 -1.70 -30.12
CA LEU A 476 20.80 -3.06 -30.66
C LEU A 476 22.01 -3.61 -31.44
N ALA A 477 22.80 -2.76 -32.08
CA ALA A 477 23.90 -3.19 -32.93
C ALA A 477 25.14 -3.72 -32.19
N PRO A 478 25.55 -3.21 -31.01
CA PRO A 478 26.81 -3.63 -30.37
C PRO A 478 26.90 -5.14 -30.09
N LEU A 479 25.80 -5.76 -29.67
CA LEU A 479 25.73 -7.21 -29.42
C LEU A 479 26.08 -8.05 -30.65
N PRO A 480 25.34 -7.96 -31.78
CA PRO A 480 25.66 -8.77 -32.95
C PRO A 480 26.99 -8.37 -33.61
N LEU A 481 27.40 -7.11 -33.50
CA LEU A 481 28.68 -6.67 -34.05
C LEU A 481 29.88 -7.27 -33.29
N ALA A 482 29.80 -7.35 -31.96
CA ALA A 482 30.86 -7.93 -31.14
C ALA A 482 30.89 -9.47 -31.22
N LEU A 483 29.72 -10.12 -31.34
CA LEU A 483 29.63 -11.58 -31.28
C LEU A 483 29.74 -12.28 -32.64
N PHE A 484 29.28 -11.65 -33.73
CA PHE A 484 29.14 -12.33 -35.03
C PHE A 484 29.86 -11.64 -36.19
N ALA A 485 30.24 -10.36 -36.05
CA ALA A 485 30.79 -9.57 -37.16
C ALA A 485 32.31 -9.35 -37.07
N ASP A 486 33.00 -10.01 -36.14
CA ASP A 486 34.46 -9.91 -35.90
C ASP A 486 34.96 -8.46 -35.76
N ILE A 487 34.07 -7.56 -35.28
CA ILE A 487 34.43 -6.18 -35.00
C ILE A 487 35.11 -6.14 -33.64
N LYS A 488 36.27 -5.46 -33.58
CA LYS A 488 36.99 -5.23 -32.31
C LYS A 488 36.03 -4.70 -31.25
N PHE A 489 36.00 -5.33 -30.09
CA PHE A 489 35.12 -4.99 -28.96
C PHE A 489 35.05 -3.48 -28.69
N ARG A 490 36.20 -2.80 -28.64
CA ARG A 490 36.31 -1.34 -28.47
C ARG A 490 35.52 -0.53 -29.51
N ALA A 491 35.52 -0.96 -30.76
CA ALA A 491 34.79 -0.27 -31.83
C ALA A 491 33.28 -0.45 -31.67
N ALA A 492 32.82 -1.63 -31.23
CA ALA A 492 31.42 -1.86 -30.88
C ALA A 492 30.99 -0.99 -29.68
N MET A 493 31.82 -0.89 -28.64
CA MET A 493 31.57 0.00 -27.48
C MET A 493 31.56 1.48 -27.88
N ALA A 494 32.43 1.90 -28.81
CA ALA A 494 32.43 3.27 -29.33
C ALA A 494 31.14 3.61 -30.10
N ILE A 495 30.62 2.67 -30.89
CA ILE A 495 29.32 2.82 -31.56
C ILE A 495 28.20 2.95 -30.51
N ALA A 496 28.21 2.09 -29.49
CA ALA A 496 27.26 2.13 -28.38
C ALA A 496 27.30 3.45 -27.61
N ALA A 497 28.49 4.03 -27.42
CA ALA A 497 28.67 5.32 -26.75
C ALA A 497 28.24 6.52 -27.61
N ILE A 498 28.50 6.52 -28.92
CA ILE A 498 28.26 7.69 -29.78
C ILE A 498 26.80 7.78 -30.22
N ALA A 499 26.16 6.65 -30.55
CA ALA A 499 24.86 6.62 -31.18
C ALA A 499 23.68 7.19 -30.35
N PRO A 500 23.66 7.13 -29.00
CA PRO A 500 22.65 7.81 -28.18
C PRO A 500 22.85 9.33 -28.04
N ILE A 501 24.05 9.86 -28.28
CA ILE A 501 24.38 11.29 -28.09
C ILE A 501 23.47 12.21 -28.93
N PRO A 502 23.23 11.96 -30.24
CA PRO A 502 22.29 12.76 -31.03
C PRO A 502 20.90 12.89 -30.42
N PHE A 503 20.37 11.84 -29.79
CA PHE A 503 19.07 11.87 -29.12
C PHE A 503 19.07 12.79 -27.90
N LEU A 504 20.09 12.72 -27.07
CA LEU A 504 20.21 13.58 -25.88
C LEU A 504 20.42 15.05 -26.26
N VAL A 505 21.28 15.31 -27.26
CA VAL A 505 21.49 16.65 -27.81
C VAL A 505 20.19 17.19 -28.39
N PHE A 506 19.43 16.36 -29.11
CA PHE A 506 18.12 16.74 -29.65
C PHE A 506 17.15 17.14 -28.54
N CYS A 507 17.04 16.33 -27.47
CA CYS A 507 16.20 16.65 -26.32
C CYS A 507 16.59 18.00 -25.68
N ILE A 508 17.89 18.27 -25.52
CA ILE A 508 18.40 19.53 -24.93
C ILE A 508 18.17 20.75 -25.84
N VAL A 509 18.47 20.62 -27.14
CA VAL A 509 18.38 21.73 -28.11
C VAL A 509 16.94 22.14 -28.38
N PHE A 510 16.05 21.15 -28.51
CA PHE A 510 14.64 21.38 -28.83
C PHE A 510 13.73 21.39 -27.60
N ALA A 511 14.27 21.36 -26.38
CA ALA A 511 13.52 21.34 -25.12
C ALA A 511 12.33 22.31 -25.04
N SER A 512 12.46 23.50 -25.66
CA SER A 512 11.40 24.52 -25.70
C SER A 512 10.14 24.15 -26.50
N VAL A 513 10.23 23.20 -27.43
CA VAL A 513 9.12 22.74 -28.29
C VAL A 513 8.69 21.30 -28.01
N LEU A 514 9.43 20.61 -27.12
CA LEU A 514 9.17 19.23 -26.78
C LEU A 514 8.21 19.14 -25.59
N LEU A 515 7.27 18.20 -25.69
CA LEU A 515 6.35 17.87 -24.63
C LEU A 515 6.69 16.47 -24.12
N PHE A 516 7.06 16.39 -22.85
CA PHE A 516 7.45 15.16 -22.18
C PHE A 516 6.32 14.51 -21.37
N ASP A 517 5.27 15.28 -21.07
CA ASP A 517 4.04 14.81 -20.39
C ASP A 517 2.88 14.65 -21.38
N ASP A 518 1.73 14.19 -20.88
CA ASP A 518 0.48 14.25 -21.62
C ASP A 518 0.01 15.71 -21.84
N PRO A 519 -0.61 15.99 -23.00
CA PRO A 519 -1.17 17.30 -23.26
C PRO A 519 -2.25 17.65 -22.22
N PRO A 520 -2.42 18.93 -21.87
CA PRO A 520 -3.50 19.38 -20.99
C PRO A 520 -4.86 18.92 -21.53
N LYS A 521 -5.76 18.47 -20.64
CA LYS A 521 -7.08 17.94 -21.00
C LYS A 521 -7.93 18.91 -21.84
N ASN A 522 -7.73 20.22 -21.69
CA ASN A 522 -8.48 21.29 -22.36
C ASN A 522 -7.63 22.07 -23.39
N ALA A 523 -6.62 21.44 -23.99
CA ALA A 523 -5.75 22.08 -24.98
C ALA A 523 -6.45 22.30 -26.34
N THR A 524 -6.32 23.51 -26.88
CA THR A 524 -6.79 23.82 -28.23
C THR A 524 -6.01 23.05 -29.31
N PRO A 525 -6.61 22.78 -30.49
CA PRO A 525 -5.90 22.14 -31.60
C PRO A 525 -4.65 22.94 -32.02
N GLU A 526 -4.71 24.27 -31.96
CA GLU A 526 -3.56 25.14 -32.22
C GLU A 526 -2.43 24.89 -31.22
N TRP A 527 -2.72 24.80 -29.92
CA TRP A 527 -1.73 24.49 -28.89
C TRP A 527 -1.04 23.14 -29.14
N ASN A 528 -1.81 22.12 -29.54
CA ASN A 528 -1.28 20.79 -29.86
C ASN A 528 -0.38 20.81 -31.09
N THR A 529 -0.65 21.67 -32.08
CA THR A 529 0.22 21.80 -33.25
C THR A 529 1.55 22.47 -32.96
N MET A 530 1.65 23.22 -31.85
CA MET A 530 2.84 23.98 -31.44
C MET A 530 3.81 23.20 -30.54
N HIS A 531 3.44 21.99 -30.11
CA HIS A 531 4.32 21.13 -29.32
C HIS A 531 4.53 19.76 -29.99
N ILE A 532 5.68 19.13 -29.73
CA ILE A 532 6.01 17.80 -30.24
C ILE A 532 6.12 16.85 -29.07
N LYS A 533 5.16 15.91 -28.97
CA LYS A 533 5.17 14.86 -27.94
C LYS A 533 6.35 13.91 -28.15
N MET A 534 7.11 13.71 -27.08
CA MET A 534 8.17 12.71 -27.03
C MET A 534 7.61 11.31 -26.76
N PRO A 535 8.07 10.28 -27.49
CA PRO A 535 7.62 8.91 -27.27
C PRO A 535 8.30 8.34 -26.02
N LEU A 536 7.80 8.70 -24.83
CA LEU A 536 8.37 8.30 -23.54
C LEU A 536 8.57 6.78 -23.45
N ILE A 537 7.55 5.99 -23.79
CA ILE A 537 7.60 4.53 -23.68
C ILE A 537 8.73 3.94 -24.55
N PRO A 538 8.80 4.21 -25.87
CA PRO A 538 9.94 3.75 -26.68
C PRO A 538 11.30 4.23 -26.20
N SER A 539 11.43 5.51 -25.83
CA SER A 539 12.71 6.05 -25.35
C SER A 539 13.18 5.42 -24.04
N LEU A 540 12.24 5.16 -23.13
CA LEU A 540 12.53 4.48 -21.87
C LEU A 540 12.94 3.02 -22.11
N LEU A 541 12.22 2.30 -22.98
CA LEU A 541 12.54 0.91 -23.30
C LEU A 541 13.95 0.79 -23.91
N LEU A 542 14.31 1.71 -24.81
CA LEU A 542 15.68 1.77 -25.35
C LEU A 542 16.72 2.06 -24.27
N ALA A 543 16.45 3.00 -23.35
CA ALA A 543 17.37 3.32 -22.25
C ALA A 543 17.52 2.16 -21.24
N LEU A 544 16.43 1.45 -20.94
CA LEU A 544 16.45 0.26 -20.09
C LEU A 544 17.19 -0.89 -20.76
N LEU A 545 16.97 -1.11 -22.05
CA LEU A 545 17.71 -2.12 -22.80
C LEU A 545 19.21 -1.78 -22.90
N TYR A 546 19.53 -0.50 -23.08
CA TYR A 546 20.90 0.01 -23.10
C TYR A 546 21.64 -0.23 -21.78
N MET A 547 20.96 0.03 -20.66
CA MET A 547 21.45 -0.28 -19.31
C MET A 547 21.55 -1.79 -19.06
N GLY A 548 20.49 -2.54 -19.39
CA GLY A 548 20.40 -3.97 -19.17
C GLY A 548 21.45 -4.76 -19.94
N GLN A 549 21.82 -4.33 -21.15
CA GLN A 549 22.94 -4.92 -21.88
C GLN A 549 24.27 -4.78 -21.13
N VAL A 550 24.52 -3.64 -20.50
CA VAL A 550 25.72 -3.48 -19.68
C VAL A 550 25.68 -4.43 -18.51
N HIS A 551 24.63 -4.34 -17.70
CA HIS A 551 24.56 -5.09 -16.44
C HIS A 551 24.56 -6.61 -16.65
N TYR A 552 23.71 -7.11 -17.55
CA TYR A 552 23.53 -8.56 -17.71
C TYR A 552 24.50 -9.21 -18.68
N PHE A 553 25.08 -8.46 -19.63
CA PHE A 553 25.89 -9.04 -20.69
C PHE A 553 27.34 -8.57 -20.64
N TRP A 554 27.58 -7.26 -20.77
CA TRP A 554 28.95 -6.76 -20.86
C TRP A 554 29.71 -6.89 -19.55
N GLU A 555 29.16 -6.35 -18.47
CA GLU A 555 29.74 -6.36 -17.13
C GLU A 555 29.67 -7.75 -16.51
N GLY A 556 28.59 -8.52 -16.74
CA GLY A 556 28.47 -9.84 -16.14
C GLY A 556 29.33 -10.92 -16.81
N TRP A 557 29.59 -10.82 -18.12
CA TRP A 557 30.09 -11.97 -18.89
C TRP A 557 31.29 -11.69 -19.79
N VAL A 558 31.57 -10.44 -20.16
CA VAL A 558 32.60 -10.11 -21.16
C VAL A 558 33.78 -9.37 -20.57
N LEU A 559 33.55 -8.29 -19.85
CA LEU A 559 34.61 -7.45 -19.31
C LEU A 559 34.11 -6.73 -18.05
N GLN A 560 34.53 -7.20 -16.88
CA GLN A 560 33.96 -6.80 -15.60
C GLN A 560 34.65 -5.56 -15.03
N GLU A 561 33.89 -4.61 -14.49
CA GLU A 561 34.45 -3.45 -13.80
C GLU A 561 34.88 -3.84 -12.38
N VAL A 562 36.12 -3.52 -12.01
CA VAL A 562 36.73 -3.91 -10.72
C VAL A 562 36.68 -2.79 -9.68
N ASP A 563 36.44 -1.55 -10.13
CA ASP A 563 36.45 -0.37 -9.28
C ASP A 563 35.41 -0.46 -8.16
N ASP A 564 35.81 0.03 -6.98
CA ASP A 564 35.00 0.15 -5.78
C ASP A 564 33.66 0.81 -6.11
N SER A 565 32.55 0.07 -5.93
CA SER A 565 31.20 0.38 -6.42
C SER A 565 30.73 1.83 -6.19
N TRP A 566 31.27 2.50 -5.17
CA TRP A 566 31.00 3.88 -4.84
C TRP A 566 31.42 4.89 -5.92
N PHE A 567 32.62 4.78 -6.50
CA PHE A 567 33.12 5.78 -7.47
C PHE A 567 32.34 5.74 -8.78
N SER A 568 31.95 4.54 -9.21
CA SER A 568 31.15 4.30 -10.41
C SER A 568 29.74 4.88 -10.23
N LEU A 569 29.13 4.66 -9.06
CA LEU A 569 27.86 5.31 -8.69
C LEU A 569 27.95 6.83 -8.71
N VAL A 570 29.03 7.43 -8.17
CA VAL A 570 29.23 8.89 -8.21
C VAL A 570 29.33 9.40 -9.65
N ARG A 571 30.09 8.73 -10.52
CA ARG A 571 30.23 9.11 -11.95
C ARG A 571 28.87 9.04 -12.67
N ILE A 572 28.10 7.97 -12.48
CA ILE A 572 26.76 7.80 -13.04
C ILE A 572 25.81 8.91 -12.55
N LEU A 573 25.84 9.20 -11.24
CA LEU A 573 25.02 10.25 -10.65
C LEU A 573 25.36 11.63 -11.26
N VAL A 574 26.65 11.93 -11.41
CA VAL A 574 27.12 13.20 -12.01
C VAL A 574 26.63 13.33 -13.45
N ILE A 575 26.75 12.29 -14.27
CA ILE A 575 26.27 12.29 -15.67
C ILE A 575 24.75 12.50 -15.71
N GLY A 576 23.99 11.73 -14.92
CA GLY A 576 22.52 11.82 -14.90
C GLY A 576 22.01 13.17 -14.39
N VAL A 577 22.62 13.72 -13.34
CA VAL A 577 22.32 15.06 -12.81
C VAL A 577 22.67 16.14 -13.85
N PHE A 578 23.83 16.05 -14.49
CA PHE A 578 24.24 17.00 -15.52
C PHE A 578 23.24 17.05 -16.69
N LEU A 579 22.85 15.89 -17.22
CA LEU A 579 21.85 15.77 -18.29
C LEU A 579 20.50 16.36 -17.88
N THR A 580 20.06 16.06 -16.65
CA THR A 580 18.79 16.57 -16.10
C THR A 580 18.82 18.09 -15.95
N VAL A 581 19.87 18.65 -15.35
CA VAL A 581 20.04 20.09 -15.16
C VAL A 581 20.11 20.82 -16.51
N MET A 582 20.86 20.28 -17.49
CA MET A 582 20.94 20.85 -18.83
C MET A 582 19.58 20.94 -19.52
N LEU A 583 18.75 19.89 -19.43
CA LEU A 583 17.41 19.94 -19.98
C LEU A 583 16.54 20.97 -19.23
N LEU A 584 16.56 20.97 -17.90
CA LEU A 584 15.75 21.88 -17.07
C LEU A 584 16.07 23.36 -17.33
N VAL A 585 17.34 23.69 -17.53
CA VAL A 585 17.78 25.05 -17.88
C VAL A 585 17.23 25.48 -19.25
N ARG A 586 17.23 24.57 -20.24
CA ARG A 586 16.72 24.84 -21.60
C ARG A 586 15.20 24.77 -21.71
N THR A 587 14.54 24.15 -20.74
CA THR A 587 13.09 23.96 -20.74
C THR A 587 12.40 25.19 -20.11
N PRO A 588 11.35 25.74 -20.77
CA PRO A 588 10.52 26.81 -20.21
C PRO A 588 9.98 26.43 -18.84
N LYS A 589 9.95 27.37 -17.88
CA LYS A 589 9.58 27.12 -16.46
C LYS A 589 8.33 26.26 -16.28
N ARG A 590 7.33 26.44 -17.14
CA ARG A 590 6.04 25.72 -17.09
C ARG A 590 6.12 24.24 -17.49
N LEU A 591 7.10 23.84 -18.29
CA LEU A 591 7.27 22.45 -18.79
C LEU A 591 8.36 21.68 -18.01
N ARG A 592 8.98 22.32 -17.01
CA ARG A 592 10.13 21.76 -16.29
C ARG A 592 9.81 20.50 -15.49
N LEU A 593 8.58 20.36 -14.99
CA LEU A 593 8.21 19.20 -14.17
C LEU A 593 8.29 17.91 -15.01
N GLY A 594 7.57 17.87 -16.14
CA GLY A 594 7.61 16.73 -17.06
C GLY A 594 8.98 16.49 -17.68
N ALA A 595 9.68 17.56 -18.08
CA ALA A 595 11.04 17.46 -18.59
C ALA A 595 12.02 16.90 -17.55
N GLY A 596 11.90 17.33 -16.29
CA GLY A 596 12.70 16.84 -15.18
C GLY A 596 12.42 15.37 -14.86
N PHE A 597 11.15 14.96 -14.84
CA PHE A 597 10.77 13.57 -14.64
C PHE A 597 11.28 12.67 -15.77
N PHE A 598 11.07 13.07 -17.02
CA PHE A 598 11.53 12.35 -18.21
C PHE A 598 13.06 12.18 -18.22
N MET A 599 13.81 13.26 -17.99
CA MET A 599 15.28 13.20 -17.99
C MET A 599 15.87 12.57 -16.75
N GLY A 600 15.20 12.65 -15.60
CA GLY A 600 15.60 11.84 -14.46
C GLY A 600 15.56 10.38 -14.86
N LEU A 601 14.42 9.90 -15.37
CA LEU A 601 14.25 8.49 -15.68
C LEU A 601 15.17 8.01 -16.82
N ILE A 602 15.12 8.65 -17.99
CA ILE A 602 15.92 8.24 -19.16
C ILE A 602 17.40 8.60 -18.99
N GLY A 603 17.69 9.76 -18.39
CA GLY A 603 19.05 10.24 -18.20
C GLY A 603 19.85 9.37 -17.25
N PHE A 604 19.27 8.89 -16.15
CA PHE A 604 19.96 7.96 -15.24
C PHE A 604 20.18 6.58 -15.88
N CYS A 605 19.18 6.02 -16.59
CA CYS A 605 19.36 4.76 -17.31
C CYS A 605 20.45 4.87 -18.40
N THR A 606 20.49 5.99 -19.13
CA THR A 606 21.51 6.20 -20.17
C THR A 606 22.88 6.52 -19.56
N ALA A 607 22.94 7.16 -18.39
CA ALA A 607 24.18 7.48 -17.68
C ALA A 607 24.93 6.21 -17.24
N PHE A 608 24.20 5.19 -16.79
CA PHE A 608 24.78 3.88 -16.46
C PHE A 608 25.49 3.29 -17.67
N GLY A 609 24.79 3.22 -18.82
CA GLY A 609 25.40 2.71 -20.04
C GLY A 609 26.59 3.56 -20.50
N PHE A 610 26.49 4.88 -20.48
CA PHE A 610 27.61 5.75 -20.87
C PHE A 610 28.85 5.58 -20.00
N HIS A 611 28.66 5.42 -18.68
CA HIS A 611 29.79 5.14 -17.79
C HIS A 611 30.57 3.93 -18.31
N TYR A 612 29.91 2.82 -18.59
CA TYR A 612 30.57 1.63 -19.10
C TYR A 612 31.13 1.80 -20.54
N TYR A 613 30.29 2.21 -21.50
CA TYR A 613 30.67 2.24 -22.92
C TYR A 613 31.75 3.27 -23.25
N ILE A 614 31.75 4.44 -22.59
CA ILE A 614 32.78 5.46 -22.81
C ILE A 614 34.12 4.98 -22.25
N ASN A 615 34.11 4.42 -21.04
CA ASN A 615 35.34 3.95 -20.40
C ASN A 615 35.97 2.81 -21.21
N THR A 616 35.19 1.80 -21.59
CA THR A 616 35.68 0.66 -22.40
C THR A 616 36.14 1.06 -23.81
N ALA A 617 35.45 2.01 -24.47
CA ALA A 617 35.89 2.51 -25.77
C ALA A 617 37.25 3.24 -25.70
N LEU A 618 37.49 3.98 -24.62
CA LEU A 618 38.67 4.81 -24.41
C LEU A 618 39.86 4.07 -23.77
N CYS A 619 39.71 2.84 -23.31
CA CYS A 619 40.79 2.07 -22.68
C CYS A 619 42.06 1.97 -23.53
N GLY A 620 43.21 1.78 -22.89
CA GLY A 620 44.47 1.46 -23.57
C GLY A 620 44.47 0.07 -24.24
N PRO A 621 45.59 -0.36 -24.85
CA PRO A 621 45.80 -1.78 -25.14
C PRO A 621 45.73 -2.60 -23.84
N ALA A 622 45.16 -3.80 -23.91
CA ALA A 622 45.06 -4.70 -22.76
C ALA A 622 46.44 -5.17 -22.30
N ARG A 623 46.63 -5.24 -20.98
CA ARG A 623 47.77 -5.92 -20.36
C ARG A 623 47.37 -7.37 -20.10
N HIS A 624 48.18 -8.31 -20.57
CA HIS A 624 48.00 -9.74 -20.29
C HIS A 624 49.09 -10.20 -19.33
N TYR A 625 48.70 -10.86 -18.24
CA TYR A 625 49.63 -11.49 -17.30
C TYR A 625 49.01 -12.72 -16.64
N PRO A 626 49.82 -13.68 -16.16
CA PRO A 626 49.31 -14.90 -15.55
C PRO A 626 48.38 -14.61 -14.36
N ALA A 627 47.22 -15.25 -14.35
CA ALA A 627 46.23 -15.13 -13.29
C ALA A 627 46.70 -15.84 -12.01
N VAL A 628 46.68 -15.13 -10.88
CA VAL A 628 46.91 -15.72 -9.55
C VAL A 628 45.61 -15.76 -8.78
N ILE A 629 45.07 -16.96 -8.60
CA ILE A 629 43.79 -17.18 -7.91
C ILE A 629 44.06 -17.26 -6.40
N ALA A 630 43.50 -16.31 -5.65
CA ALA A 630 43.61 -16.18 -4.21
C ALA A 630 42.49 -16.91 -3.46
N ASP A 631 41.29 -16.94 -4.01
CA ASP A 631 40.11 -17.58 -3.43
C ASP A 631 39.10 -17.98 -4.52
N SER A 632 38.13 -18.82 -4.17
CA SER A 632 37.11 -19.32 -5.09
C SER A 632 35.79 -19.58 -4.35
N HIS A 633 34.67 -19.07 -4.88
CA HIS A 633 33.33 -19.31 -4.36
C HIS A 633 32.47 -20.02 -5.42
N ALA A 634 31.85 -21.12 -5.01
CA ALA A 634 30.93 -21.86 -5.86
C ALA A 634 29.51 -21.31 -5.68
N GLY A 635 28.90 -20.89 -6.79
CA GLY A 635 27.51 -20.44 -6.77
C GLY A 635 26.53 -21.58 -6.46
N ASP A 636 25.54 -21.32 -5.62
CA ASP A 636 24.46 -22.25 -5.27
C ASP A 636 23.58 -22.57 -6.50
N PRO A 637 23.46 -23.84 -6.92
CA PRO A 637 22.61 -24.21 -8.06
C PRO A 637 21.11 -23.97 -7.84
N ASP A 638 20.65 -23.81 -6.59
CA ASP A 638 19.25 -23.52 -6.24
C ASP A 638 18.95 -22.01 -6.16
N ASP A 639 19.96 -21.14 -6.31
CA ASP A 639 19.85 -19.68 -6.34
C ASP A 639 20.30 -19.14 -7.70
N GLU A 640 19.35 -18.65 -8.52
CA GLU A 640 19.64 -18.14 -9.88
C GLU A 640 20.54 -16.88 -9.88
N GLU A 641 20.69 -16.20 -8.74
CA GLU A 641 21.51 -14.99 -8.59
C GLU A 641 22.93 -15.28 -8.05
N ASP A 642 23.25 -16.51 -7.62
CA ASP A 642 24.57 -16.88 -7.07
C ASP A 642 25.50 -17.43 -8.16
N HIS A 643 26.38 -16.57 -8.68
CA HIS A 643 27.36 -16.93 -9.71
C HIS A 643 28.65 -17.49 -9.09
N CYS A 644 29.31 -18.43 -9.79
CA CYS A 644 30.66 -18.86 -9.43
C CYS A 644 31.62 -17.66 -9.53
N THR A 645 32.38 -17.38 -8.48
CA THR A 645 33.34 -16.26 -8.47
C THR A 645 34.75 -16.74 -8.16
N LEU A 646 35.73 -16.09 -8.77
CA LEU A 646 37.17 -16.28 -8.52
C LEU A 646 37.78 -14.98 -8.03
N THR A 647 38.44 -15.00 -6.88
CA THR A 647 39.20 -13.86 -6.39
C THR A 647 40.61 -13.92 -6.99
N VAL A 648 40.94 -12.96 -7.84
CA VAL A 648 42.24 -12.87 -8.52
C VAL A 648 43.11 -11.76 -7.94
N ILE A 649 44.43 -11.94 -7.98
CA ILE A 649 45.40 -10.92 -7.59
C ILE A 649 45.86 -10.17 -8.84
N MET A 650 45.66 -8.86 -8.83
CA MET A 650 46.10 -7.95 -9.89
C MET A 650 47.62 -7.68 -9.83
N ASP A 651 48.18 -7.10 -10.89
CA ASP A 651 49.60 -6.74 -11.00
C ASP A 651 50.07 -5.75 -9.92
N ASP A 652 49.16 -4.93 -9.40
CA ASP A 652 49.39 -4.00 -8.30
C ASP A 652 49.21 -4.61 -6.89
N GLY A 653 48.87 -5.91 -6.82
CA GLY A 653 48.66 -6.65 -5.57
C GLY A 653 47.26 -6.50 -4.97
N ARG A 654 46.33 -5.77 -5.60
CA ARG A 654 44.93 -5.73 -5.17
C ARG A 654 44.22 -7.05 -5.51
N LYS A 655 43.23 -7.41 -4.70
CA LYS A 655 42.34 -8.54 -4.96
C LYS A 655 41.09 -8.04 -5.66
N ALA A 656 40.63 -8.78 -6.66
CA ALA A 656 39.42 -8.50 -7.42
C ALA A 656 38.58 -9.77 -7.53
N ASP A 657 37.29 -9.68 -7.29
CA ASP A 657 36.37 -10.80 -7.46
C ASP A 657 35.80 -10.78 -8.89
N LEU A 658 35.91 -11.90 -9.60
CA LEU A 658 35.42 -12.06 -10.96
C LEU A 658 34.34 -13.13 -11.01
N ALA A 659 33.17 -12.78 -11.54
CA ALA A 659 32.16 -13.78 -11.87
C ALA A 659 32.60 -14.57 -13.11
N VAL A 660 32.58 -15.90 -13.03
CA VAL A 660 33.07 -16.76 -14.12
C VAL A 660 32.07 -17.86 -14.44
N LEU A 661 32.15 -18.37 -15.67
CA LEU A 661 31.41 -19.56 -16.06
C LEU A 661 31.84 -20.77 -15.21
N ARG A 662 30.90 -21.67 -14.93
CA ARG A 662 31.16 -22.89 -14.16
C ARG A 662 32.29 -23.73 -14.76
N GLU A 663 32.42 -23.74 -16.08
CA GLU A 663 33.50 -24.42 -16.80
C GLU A 663 34.89 -23.84 -16.45
N ILE A 664 35.02 -22.50 -16.48
CA ILE A 664 36.25 -21.79 -16.11
C ILE A 664 36.55 -22.00 -14.62
N TYR A 665 35.52 -21.97 -13.77
CA TYR A 665 35.65 -22.24 -12.34
C TYR A 665 36.18 -23.66 -12.08
N GLU A 666 35.64 -24.69 -12.75
CA GLU A 666 36.10 -26.06 -12.62
C GLU A 666 37.53 -26.26 -13.15
N GLN A 667 37.88 -25.62 -14.27
CA GLN A 667 39.24 -25.62 -14.82
C GLN A 667 40.25 -24.98 -13.86
N ALA A 668 39.88 -23.84 -13.26
CA ALA A 668 40.69 -23.16 -12.25
C ALA A 668 40.93 -24.06 -11.03
N LEU A 669 39.91 -24.77 -10.55
CA LEU A 669 40.04 -25.74 -9.46
C LEU A 669 40.93 -26.95 -9.81
N ARG A 670 41.02 -27.31 -11.10
CA ARG A 670 41.96 -28.34 -11.58
C ARG A 670 43.41 -27.83 -11.69
N GLY A 671 43.66 -26.55 -11.44
CA GLY A 671 44.98 -25.94 -11.53
C GLY A 671 45.42 -25.66 -12.96
N GLU A 672 44.49 -25.52 -13.90
CA GLU A 672 44.79 -25.10 -15.27
C GLU A 672 45.26 -23.61 -15.28
N PRO A 673 46.28 -23.27 -16.08
CA PRO A 673 46.77 -21.89 -16.15
C PRO A 673 45.77 -20.99 -16.88
N PHE A 674 45.63 -19.75 -16.40
CA PHE A 674 44.83 -18.69 -17.02
C PHE A 674 45.63 -17.40 -17.10
N ASP A 675 45.29 -16.53 -18.04
CA ASP A 675 45.78 -15.16 -18.14
C ASP A 675 44.67 -14.17 -17.79
N LEU A 676 45.05 -13.12 -17.06
CA LEU A 676 44.20 -11.96 -16.81
C LEU A 676 44.40 -10.93 -17.90
N CYS A 677 43.28 -10.47 -18.46
CA CYS A 677 43.20 -9.41 -19.45
C CYS A 677 42.77 -8.11 -18.74
N HIS A 678 43.73 -7.22 -18.47
CA HIS A 678 43.52 -6.00 -17.71
C HIS A 678 43.47 -4.76 -18.61
N TRP A 679 42.33 -4.08 -18.58
CA TRP A 679 42.04 -2.85 -19.30
C TRP A 679 41.92 -1.69 -18.33
N GLU A 680 42.54 -0.56 -18.65
CA GLU A 680 42.43 0.65 -17.84
C GLU A 680 41.98 1.83 -18.70
N SER A 681 40.96 2.55 -18.22
CA SER A 681 40.45 3.75 -18.86
C SER A 681 41.25 4.99 -18.45
N PRO A 682 41.29 6.05 -19.29
CA PRO A 682 41.91 7.32 -18.91
C PRO A 682 41.27 8.01 -17.68
N LEU A 683 40.08 7.57 -17.27
CA LEU A 683 39.38 8.06 -16.08
C LEU A 683 39.71 7.22 -14.83
N GLY A 684 40.63 6.26 -14.95
CA GLY A 684 41.08 5.38 -13.89
C GLY A 684 40.10 4.25 -13.57
N VAL A 685 39.29 3.81 -14.54
CA VAL A 685 38.43 2.63 -14.40
C VAL A 685 39.18 1.40 -14.85
N ALA A 686 39.32 0.41 -13.97
CA ALA A 686 39.90 -0.89 -14.28
C ALA A 686 38.81 -1.89 -14.68
N PHE A 687 39.05 -2.61 -15.78
CA PHE A 687 38.25 -3.75 -16.19
C PHE A 687 39.09 -5.00 -16.36
N LEU A 688 38.52 -6.15 -15.99
CA LEU A 688 39.17 -7.45 -16.03
C LEU A 688 38.32 -8.47 -16.79
N ASP A 689 39.05 -9.35 -17.49
CA ASP A 689 38.54 -10.57 -18.08
C ASP A 689 39.57 -11.69 -17.83
N ILE A 690 39.14 -12.95 -17.81
CA ILE A 690 39.98 -14.12 -17.58
C ILE A 690 39.81 -15.10 -18.72
N HIS A 691 40.92 -15.48 -19.36
CA HIS A 691 40.91 -16.39 -20.49
C HIS A 691 42.10 -17.35 -20.45
N ALA A 692 42.01 -18.46 -21.19
CA ALA A 692 43.14 -19.38 -21.32
C ALA A 692 44.35 -18.66 -21.95
N PRO A 693 45.59 -19.05 -21.62
CA PRO A 693 46.79 -18.50 -22.22
C PRO A 693 46.73 -18.71 -23.73
N LYS A 694 47.03 -17.67 -24.51
CA LYS A 694 47.19 -17.86 -25.95
C LYS A 694 48.50 -18.62 -26.14
N GLU A 695 48.46 -19.75 -26.85
CA GLU A 695 49.68 -20.32 -27.41
C GLU A 695 50.31 -19.22 -28.28
N ASP A 696 51.60 -18.96 -28.08
CA ASP A 696 52.36 -18.04 -28.93
C ASP A 696 52.24 -18.52 -30.38
N ASP A 697 51.29 -17.97 -31.14
CA ASP A 697 51.37 -17.98 -32.59
C ASP A 697 52.62 -17.17 -32.94
N GLU A 698 53.62 -17.88 -33.46
CA GLU A 698 54.86 -17.35 -34.02
C GLU A 698 54.58 -16.15 -34.95
N GLU A 699 55.23 -15.01 -34.66
CA GLU A 699 55.52 -13.82 -35.50
C GLU A 699 54.39 -13.10 -36.29
#